data_AF-A0A7C5I2C9-F1
#
_entry.id   AF-A0A7C5I2C9-F1
#
_cell.length_a   1.000
_cell.length_b   1.000
_cell.length_c   1.000
_cell.angle_alpha   90.00
_cell.angle_beta   90.00
_cell.angle_gamma   90.00
#
_symmetry.space_group_name_H-M   'P 1'
#
loop_
_entity.id
_entity.type
_entity.pdbx_description
1 polymer ?
#
loop_
_entity_poly.entity_id
_entity_poly.type
_entity_poly.pdbx_seq_one_letter_code
_entity_poly.pdbx_strand_id
1 'polypeptide(L)'
;MTDKTRISKDILWLLVLLGAVASVFRIWFGLGATTNLSDAVPWGLWKILNMVAGVALSTGGFTIGFLVYVLRIKRFKPLVRPAILIAFLGYGCSCVALLLDIGLPQRFWHPIVMWNEHSFLFEVFWCVLLYFTVTFIELCPTILARSPFKSIESFLHKIVFGVVIVGISLSSLHHSSLGSLFLVTPQRLHPLWYSELLPLFFIISAMGAGMMVVVLIRIIYARFYDPEPVFGKMPDEKTRLVCSLDGSVKGGNGPSPVGRDIPMLRSLAIIAVSILGIYFAIKLIDFTISNTWGALFAGTWESWLLIAQMLLMVILPFLLVILPRTGNTPTGLGFAAFSAAAGMALQRLNVGIFGYFWDAKTVYFPSLIEWAVCFGVVAAAGLLFLFITENFSVFDEKWKERKATTGMFRASFDSISHVWNTVLRSGLQRVTLMAVFAIPIAWVVLYPPYANDDSTHTKVRPSLGLDTLRQELRIDGNRQGLFTDFSHEKHQQRMGGKASCWKCHHISMPQDASTPCFRCHRDMVNATLIFDHFSHMDAVAADQQLPGIHPENHSCVVCHPANQAKTPFNAKSCLQCHERDMGWTASDQASTCELAYACNYRQAMHHTCIPCHQREADSVGRPELGECSTCHQSLRARNQETPVLAESKLDNHLYNNKRRRYIGARPR
;
A
#
# COMPACT_ATOMS: atom_id res chain seq x y z
N MET A 1 -26.20 2.51 32.63
CA MET A 1 -25.42 3.27 31.63
C MET A 1 -24.89 4.50 32.34
N THR A 2 -23.58 4.78 32.28
CA THR A 2 -23.03 6.01 32.89
C THR A 2 -23.22 7.18 31.91
N ASP A 3 -23.34 8.43 32.38
CA ASP A 3 -23.54 9.60 31.49
C ASP A 3 -22.44 9.72 30.42
N LYS A 4 -21.21 9.31 30.75
CA LYS A 4 -20.07 9.27 29.82
C LYS A 4 -20.31 8.30 28.66
N THR A 5 -20.83 7.10 28.94
CA THR A 5 -21.15 6.12 27.88
C THR A 5 -22.28 6.58 26.96
N ARG A 6 -23.24 7.37 27.47
CA ARG A 6 -24.31 7.96 26.66
C ARG A 6 -23.74 8.98 25.67
N ILE A 7 -22.98 9.96 26.16
CA ILE A 7 -22.37 11.01 25.32
C ILE A 7 -21.49 10.39 24.22
N SER A 8 -20.68 9.38 24.54
CA SER A 8 -19.85 8.70 23.54
C SER A 8 -20.69 8.02 22.45
N LYS A 9 -21.81 7.37 22.81
CA LYS A 9 -22.72 6.76 21.83
C LYS A 9 -23.41 7.83 20.97
N ASP A 10 -23.81 8.95 21.56
CA ASP A 10 -24.46 10.05 20.83
C ASP A 10 -23.51 10.64 19.76
N ILE A 11 -22.23 10.82 20.10
CA ILE A 11 -21.19 11.26 19.14
C ILE A 11 -21.03 10.23 18.01
N LEU A 12 -20.99 8.93 18.33
CA LEU A 12 -20.87 7.89 17.30
C LEU A 12 -22.10 7.89 16.38
N TRP A 13 -23.31 8.04 16.92
CA TRP A 13 -24.54 8.15 16.11
C TRP A 13 -24.52 9.35 15.17
N LEU A 14 -24.03 10.50 15.65
CA LEU A 14 -23.86 11.69 14.81
C LEU A 14 -22.90 11.42 13.64
N LEU A 15 -21.75 10.78 13.91
CA LEU A 15 -20.79 10.41 12.85
C LEU A 15 -21.38 9.40 11.86
N VAL A 16 -22.16 8.42 12.33
CA VAL A 16 -22.88 7.48 11.46
C VAL A 16 -23.87 8.21 10.57
N LEU A 17 -24.64 9.17 11.11
CA LEU A 17 -25.59 9.95 10.33
C LEU A 17 -24.88 10.75 9.23
N LEU A 18 -23.79 11.44 9.57
CA LEU A 18 -22.98 12.19 8.61
C LEU A 18 -22.41 11.28 7.51
N GLY A 19 -21.86 10.11 7.90
CA GLY A 19 -21.35 9.13 6.94
C GLY A 19 -22.42 8.50 6.07
N ALA A 20 -23.64 8.27 6.60
CA ALA A 20 -24.76 7.76 5.83
C ALA A 20 -25.23 8.79 4.79
N VAL A 21 -25.38 10.06 5.18
CA VAL A 21 -25.72 11.15 4.25
C VAL A 21 -24.65 11.28 3.16
N ALA A 22 -23.36 11.25 3.54
CA ALA A 22 -22.25 11.29 2.61
C ALA A 22 -22.23 10.08 1.63
N SER A 23 -22.58 8.89 2.13
CA SER A 23 -22.69 7.67 1.32
C SER A 23 -23.83 7.76 0.29
N VAL A 24 -24.99 8.27 0.70
CA VAL A 24 -26.12 8.50 -0.22
C VAL A 24 -25.74 9.51 -1.30
N PHE A 25 -25.09 10.61 -0.90
CA PHE A 25 -24.62 11.64 -1.84
C PHE A 25 -23.61 11.05 -2.84
N ARG A 26 -22.69 10.21 -2.39
CA ARG A 26 -21.75 9.47 -3.24
C ARG A 26 -22.44 8.53 -4.24
N ILE A 27 -23.47 7.79 -3.81
CA ILE A 27 -24.19 6.88 -4.71
C ILE A 27 -24.96 7.68 -5.78
N TRP A 28 -25.50 8.85 -5.43
CA TRP A 28 -26.32 9.65 -6.34
C TRP A 28 -25.51 10.49 -7.34
N PHE A 29 -24.42 11.11 -6.90
CA PHE A 29 -23.64 12.07 -7.71
C PHE A 29 -22.34 11.48 -8.30
N GLY A 30 -21.97 10.25 -7.96
CA GLY A 30 -20.77 9.58 -8.50
C GLY A 30 -19.45 9.97 -7.82
N LEU A 31 -18.32 9.37 -8.24
CA LEU A 31 -16.98 9.68 -7.68
C LEU A 31 -16.63 11.16 -7.90
N GLY A 32 -16.74 11.66 -9.13
CA GLY A 32 -16.17 12.96 -9.51
C GLY A 32 -16.73 14.16 -8.74
N ALA A 33 -18.00 14.11 -8.32
CA ALA A 33 -18.62 15.18 -7.53
C ALA A 33 -18.37 15.05 -6.02
N THR A 34 -17.89 13.89 -5.55
CA THR A 34 -17.83 13.57 -4.12
C THR A 34 -16.44 13.33 -3.59
N THR A 35 -15.46 13.11 -4.46
CA THR A 35 -14.06 12.95 -4.10
C THR A 35 -13.21 13.95 -4.86
N ASN A 36 -12.00 14.19 -4.36
CA ASN A 36 -10.99 14.97 -5.08
C ASN A 36 -10.00 14.05 -5.82
N LEU A 37 -10.48 12.89 -6.28
CA LEU A 37 -9.65 11.95 -7.03
C LEU A 37 -9.32 12.50 -8.42
N SER A 38 -8.20 12.03 -8.97
CA SER A 38 -7.78 12.33 -10.34
C SER A 38 -7.20 11.07 -10.98
N ASP A 39 -7.04 11.06 -12.30
CA ASP A 39 -6.39 9.94 -12.99
C ASP A 39 -4.94 9.73 -12.51
N ALA A 40 -4.30 10.79 -12.01
CA ALA A 40 -2.97 10.73 -11.42
C ALA A 40 -2.98 10.06 -10.03
N VAL A 41 -4.03 10.28 -9.22
CA VAL A 41 -4.20 9.71 -7.88
C VAL A 41 -5.59 9.08 -7.77
N PRO A 42 -5.75 7.82 -8.22
CA PRO A 42 -7.07 7.19 -8.36
C PRO A 42 -7.63 6.62 -7.04
N TRP A 43 -6.80 6.49 -5.99
CA TRP A 43 -7.25 6.02 -4.68
C TRP A 43 -7.13 7.09 -3.61
N GLY A 44 -8.22 7.28 -2.89
CA GLY A 44 -8.39 8.34 -1.90
C GLY A 44 -8.29 7.83 -0.47
N LEU A 45 -8.59 8.76 0.44
CA LEU A 45 -8.46 8.53 1.88
C LEU A 45 -9.33 7.37 2.34
N TRP A 46 -10.59 7.34 1.90
CA TRP A 46 -11.56 6.35 2.38
C TRP A 46 -11.18 4.91 2.00
N LYS A 47 -10.42 4.73 0.92
CA LYS A 47 -10.02 3.44 0.37
C LYS A 47 -8.83 2.95 1.16
N ILE A 48 -7.83 3.81 1.30
CA ILE A 48 -6.60 3.44 1.99
C ILE A 48 -6.83 3.33 3.50
N LEU A 49 -7.66 4.18 4.11
CA LEU A 49 -7.91 4.16 5.54
C LEU A 49 -8.93 3.08 5.96
N ASN A 50 -10.09 2.96 5.32
CA ASN A 50 -11.09 1.96 5.72
C ASN A 50 -10.83 0.56 5.15
N MET A 51 -10.30 0.44 3.93
CA MET A 51 -10.00 -0.86 3.34
C MET A 51 -8.59 -1.30 3.70
N VAL A 52 -7.56 -0.57 3.25
CA VAL A 52 -6.18 -1.06 3.35
C VAL A 52 -5.65 -1.05 4.79
N ALA A 53 -5.85 0.05 5.53
CA ALA A 53 -5.49 0.15 6.94
C ALA A 53 -6.52 -0.51 7.84
N GLY A 54 -7.82 -0.32 7.61
CA GLY A 54 -8.90 -0.91 8.41
C GLY A 54 -8.80 -2.43 8.50
N VAL A 55 -8.62 -3.14 7.37
CA VAL A 55 -8.41 -4.59 7.39
C VAL A 55 -7.13 -4.95 8.14
N ALA A 56 -6.03 -4.20 7.91
CA ALA A 56 -4.75 -4.46 8.57
C ALA A 56 -4.74 -4.18 10.08
N LEU A 57 -5.61 -3.30 10.60
CA LEU A 57 -5.82 -3.09 12.04
C LEU A 57 -6.68 -4.20 12.65
N SER A 58 -7.44 -4.92 11.83
CA SER A 58 -8.46 -5.89 12.28
C SER A 58 -7.98 -7.34 12.26
N THR A 59 -6.69 -7.53 11.98
CA THR A 59 -5.94 -8.81 11.99
C THR A 59 -5.78 -9.46 13.36
N GLY A 60 -6.27 -8.83 14.43
CA GLY A 60 -6.23 -9.38 15.78
C GLY A 60 -6.86 -10.78 15.89
N GLY A 61 -7.95 -11.01 15.13
CA GLY A 61 -8.73 -12.26 15.19
C GLY A 61 -7.91 -13.50 14.87
N PHE A 62 -7.31 -13.54 13.68
CA PHE A 62 -6.51 -14.70 13.29
C PHE A 62 -5.16 -14.76 14.01
N THR A 63 -4.54 -13.61 14.34
CA THR A 63 -3.24 -13.61 15.02
C THR A 63 -3.36 -14.20 16.42
N ILE A 64 -4.37 -13.80 17.18
CA ILE A 64 -4.64 -14.37 18.49
C ILE A 64 -5.15 -15.81 18.36
N GLY A 65 -5.98 -16.10 17.35
CA GLY A 65 -6.38 -17.47 17.01
C GLY A 65 -5.18 -18.39 16.77
N PHE A 66 -4.19 -17.93 16.00
CA PHE A 66 -2.93 -18.64 15.75
C PHE A 66 -2.14 -18.86 17.05
N LEU A 67 -1.97 -17.83 17.89
CA LEU A 67 -1.29 -17.96 19.18
C LEU A 67 -1.97 -18.99 20.10
N VAL A 68 -3.30 -19.01 20.15
CA VAL A 68 -4.06 -19.85 21.08
C VAL A 68 -4.25 -21.28 20.55
N TYR A 69 -4.61 -21.44 19.29
CA TYR A 69 -4.99 -22.73 18.72
C TYR A 69 -3.82 -23.46 18.08
N VAL A 70 -2.91 -22.75 17.40
CA VAL A 70 -1.74 -23.35 16.74
C VAL A 70 -0.55 -23.42 17.69
N LEU A 71 -0.14 -22.28 18.28
CA LEU A 71 0.97 -22.24 19.23
C LEU A 71 0.60 -22.71 20.65
N ARG A 72 -0.68 -23.00 20.89
CA ARG A 72 -1.21 -23.52 22.18
C ARG A 72 -0.96 -22.61 23.39
N ILE A 73 -0.81 -21.31 23.19
CA ILE A 73 -0.62 -20.34 24.27
C ILE A 73 -1.98 -20.00 24.88
N LYS A 74 -2.45 -20.86 25.81
CA LYS A 74 -3.78 -20.77 26.44
C LYS A 74 -4.04 -19.47 27.20
N ARG A 75 -2.98 -18.73 27.57
CA ARG A 75 -3.07 -17.46 28.29
C ARG A 75 -3.90 -16.41 27.56
N PHE A 76 -3.88 -16.39 26.22
CA PHE A 76 -4.60 -15.40 25.42
C PHE A 76 -6.04 -15.82 25.06
N LYS A 77 -6.50 -17.00 25.53
CA LYS A 77 -7.86 -17.51 25.27
C LYS A 77 -8.98 -16.50 25.59
N PRO A 78 -8.92 -15.67 26.65
CA PRO A 78 -9.94 -14.66 26.92
C PRO A 78 -10.07 -13.58 25.83
N LEU A 79 -9.01 -13.36 25.04
CA LEU A 79 -8.98 -12.35 23.98
C LEU A 79 -9.46 -12.86 22.62
N VAL A 80 -9.68 -14.17 22.44
CA VAL A 80 -10.07 -14.75 21.14
C VAL A 80 -11.41 -14.20 20.66
N ARG A 81 -12.45 -14.22 21.50
CA ARG A 81 -13.79 -13.71 21.14
C ARG A 81 -13.81 -12.23 20.77
N PRO A 82 -13.24 -11.31 21.58
CA PRO A 82 -13.20 -9.91 21.20
C PRO A 82 -12.35 -9.69 19.95
N ALA A 83 -11.27 -10.45 19.75
CA ALA A 83 -10.45 -10.35 18.55
C ALA A 83 -11.20 -10.78 17.27
N ILE A 84 -12.00 -11.85 17.33
CA ILE A 84 -12.87 -12.28 16.21
C ILE A 84 -13.93 -11.21 15.93
N LEU A 85 -14.53 -10.62 16.96
CA LEU A 85 -15.50 -9.54 16.78
C LEU A 85 -14.86 -8.31 16.11
N ILE A 86 -13.67 -7.92 16.55
CA ILE A 86 -12.90 -6.82 15.93
C ILE A 86 -12.59 -7.15 14.46
N ALA A 87 -12.18 -8.38 14.16
CA ALA A 87 -11.94 -8.84 12.79
C ALA A 87 -13.20 -8.76 11.94
N PHE A 88 -14.32 -9.33 12.39
CA PHE A 88 -15.60 -9.30 11.69
C PHE A 88 -16.03 -7.87 11.35
N LEU A 89 -15.98 -6.97 12.33
CA LEU A 89 -16.37 -5.57 12.14
C LEU A 89 -15.42 -4.80 11.22
N GLY A 90 -14.12 -5.03 11.36
CA GLY A 90 -13.10 -4.42 10.53
C GLY A 90 -13.24 -4.79 9.05
N TYR A 91 -13.38 -6.08 8.76
CA TYR A 91 -13.65 -6.54 7.39
C TYR A 91 -15.01 -6.07 6.89
N GLY A 92 -16.03 -5.99 7.76
CA GLY A 92 -17.32 -5.38 7.44
C GLY A 92 -17.20 -3.93 6.99
N CYS A 93 -16.42 -3.10 7.72
CA CYS A 93 -16.11 -1.73 7.31
C CYS A 93 -15.48 -1.68 5.92
N SER A 94 -14.56 -2.60 5.64
CA SER A 94 -13.85 -2.66 4.36
C SER A 94 -14.75 -3.09 3.20
N CYS A 95 -15.68 -4.02 3.43
CA CYS A 95 -16.72 -4.38 2.46
C CYS A 95 -17.60 -3.17 2.12
N VAL A 96 -18.08 -2.44 3.13
CA VAL A 96 -18.90 -1.24 2.93
C VAL A 96 -18.11 -0.15 2.18
N ALA A 97 -16.87 0.11 2.59
CA ALA A 97 -16.02 1.10 1.93
C ALA A 97 -15.72 0.73 0.48
N LEU A 98 -15.50 -0.57 0.18
CA LEU A 98 -15.25 -1.04 -1.19
C LEU A 98 -16.47 -0.81 -2.10
N LEU A 99 -17.69 -1.05 -1.60
CA LEU A 99 -18.92 -0.78 -2.35
C LEU A 99 -19.06 0.71 -2.70
N LEU A 100 -18.66 1.61 -1.80
CA LEU A 100 -18.71 3.07 -2.04
C LEU A 100 -17.57 3.56 -2.96
N ASP A 101 -16.47 2.84 -3.01
CA ASP A 101 -15.29 3.18 -3.79
C ASP A 101 -15.46 2.85 -5.29
N ILE A 102 -16.18 1.77 -5.63
CA ILE A 102 -16.39 1.37 -7.02
C ILE A 102 -17.38 2.30 -7.74
N GLY A 103 -17.09 2.61 -9.02
CA GLY A 103 -17.93 3.50 -9.83
C GLY A 103 -19.35 2.97 -10.06
N LEU A 104 -19.50 1.64 -10.16
CA LEU A 104 -20.78 0.96 -10.41
C LEU A 104 -21.07 -0.05 -9.29
N PRO A 105 -21.52 0.40 -8.10
CA PRO A 105 -21.75 -0.46 -6.93
C PRO A 105 -22.70 -1.63 -7.19
N GLN A 106 -23.72 -1.43 -8.02
CA GLN A 106 -24.69 -2.45 -8.41
C GLN A 106 -24.07 -3.65 -9.15
N ARG A 107 -22.87 -3.50 -9.71
CA ARG A 107 -22.13 -4.58 -10.41
C ARG A 107 -21.14 -5.31 -9.51
N PHE A 108 -21.20 -5.12 -8.17
CA PHE A 108 -20.29 -5.79 -7.23
C PHE A 108 -20.32 -7.32 -7.31
N TRP A 109 -21.39 -7.91 -7.82
CA TRP A 109 -21.54 -9.36 -7.98
C TRP A 109 -20.79 -9.91 -9.20
N HIS A 110 -20.38 -9.07 -10.16
CA HIS A 110 -19.71 -9.53 -11.38
C HIS A 110 -18.47 -10.37 -11.09
N PRO A 111 -17.52 -9.97 -10.21
CA PRO A 111 -16.34 -10.79 -9.92
C PRO A 111 -16.64 -12.15 -9.28
N ILE A 112 -17.86 -12.38 -8.78
CA ILE A 112 -18.28 -13.69 -8.24
C ILE A 112 -18.49 -14.69 -9.39
N VAL A 113 -18.93 -14.22 -10.56
CA VAL A 113 -19.32 -15.05 -11.71
C VAL A 113 -18.37 -14.90 -12.89
N MET A 114 -17.90 -13.68 -13.16
CA MET A 114 -17.04 -13.30 -14.28
C MET A 114 -15.59 -13.19 -13.78
N TRP A 115 -14.88 -14.31 -13.77
CA TRP A 115 -13.56 -14.41 -13.17
C TRP A 115 -12.48 -13.74 -14.04
N ASN A 116 -11.55 -13.04 -13.38
CA ASN A 116 -10.33 -12.52 -14.01
C ASN A 116 -9.13 -12.81 -13.09
N GLU A 117 -8.59 -14.01 -13.24
CA GLU A 117 -7.52 -14.54 -12.38
C GLU A 117 -6.20 -13.77 -12.50
N HIS A 118 -6.03 -12.96 -13.56
CA HIS A 118 -4.82 -12.15 -13.76
C HIS A 118 -4.83 -10.83 -12.98
N SER A 119 -5.91 -10.53 -12.23
CA SER A 119 -6.03 -9.29 -11.47
C SER A 119 -5.86 -9.51 -9.97
N PHE A 120 -4.90 -8.79 -9.35
CA PHE A 120 -4.77 -8.75 -7.89
C PHE A 120 -6.06 -8.25 -7.20
N LEU A 121 -6.83 -7.38 -7.84
CA LEU A 121 -8.10 -6.90 -7.28
C LEU A 121 -9.17 -7.99 -7.25
N PHE A 122 -9.16 -8.92 -8.23
CA PHE A 122 -10.04 -10.08 -8.22
C PHE A 122 -9.70 -11.04 -7.06
N GLU A 123 -8.42 -11.32 -6.87
CA GLU A 123 -7.96 -12.15 -5.74
C GLU A 123 -8.32 -11.50 -4.39
N VAL A 124 -8.01 -10.21 -4.22
CA VAL A 124 -8.31 -9.47 -2.99
C VAL A 124 -9.82 -9.44 -2.72
N PHE A 125 -10.66 -9.29 -3.74
CA PHE A 125 -12.12 -9.34 -3.61
C PHE A 125 -12.60 -10.67 -3.00
N TRP A 126 -12.15 -11.80 -3.56
CA TRP A 126 -12.51 -13.13 -3.05
C TRP A 126 -11.96 -13.38 -1.65
N CYS A 127 -10.71 -13.00 -1.39
CA CYS A 127 -10.12 -13.15 -0.06
C CYS A 127 -10.90 -12.39 1.02
N VAL A 128 -11.27 -11.13 0.74
CA VAL A 128 -12.06 -10.32 1.68
C VAL A 128 -13.45 -10.92 1.90
N LEU A 129 -14.12 -11.34 0.82
CA LEU A 129 -15.48 -11.93 0.91
C LEU A 129 -15.49 -13.25 1.68
N LEU A 130 -14.56 -14.16 1.37
CA LEU A 130 -14.44 -15.46 2.05
C LEU A 130 -14.03 -15.27 3.51
N TYR A 131 -13.08 -14.39 3.80
CA TYR A 131 -12.66 -14.14 5.18
C TYR A 131 -13.75 -13.47 6.02
N PHE A 132 -14.49 -12.51 5.45
CA PHE A 132 -15.67 -11.94 6.10
C PHE A 132 -16.71 -13.02 6.43
N THR A 133 -16.91 -13.97 5.51
CA THR A 133 -17.80 -15.12 5.73
C THR A 133 -17.29 -16.04 6.84
N VAL A 134 -15.98 -16.34 6.86
CA VAL A 134 -15.34 -17.16 7.91
C VAL A 134 -15.49 -16.51 9.28
N THR A 135 -15.17 -15.22 9.41
CA THR A 135 -15.31 -14.49 10.69
C THR A 135 -16.75 -14.38 11.14
N PHE A 136 -17.72 -14.27 10.21
CA PHE A 136 -19.13 -14.37 10.53
C PHE A 136 -19.50 -15.74 11.11
N ILE A 137 -19.03 -16.84 10.48
CA ILE A 137 -19.24 -18.21 10.96
C ILE A 137 -18.61 -18.40 12.34
N GLU A 138 -17.43 -17.86 12.60
CA GLU A 138 -16.77 -17.91 13.91
C GLU A 138 -17.50 -17.11 14.99
N LEU A 139 -18.09 -15.97 14.63
CA LEU A 139 -18.87 -15.13 15.54
C LEU A 139 -20.25 -15.73 15.83
N CYS A 140 -20.83 -16.45 14.88
CA CYS A 140 -22.20 -16.95 14.90
C CYS A 140 -22.58 -17.76 16.16
N PRO A 141 -21.77 -18.72 16.67
CA PRO A 141 -22.07 -19.42 17.92
C PRO A 141 -22.23 -18.49 19.13
N THR A 142 -21.49 -17.39 19.16
CA THR A 142 -21.57 -16.41 20.26
C THR A 142 -22.91 -15.66 20.22
N ILE A 143 -23.44 -15.40 19.02
CA ILE A 143 -24.74 -14.75 18.82
C ILE A 143 -25.89 -15.74 19.07
N LEU A 144 -25.77 -16.96 18.54
CA LEU A 144 -26.79 -18.01 18.66
C LEU A 144 -26.91 -18.61 20.06
N ALA A 145 -25.95 -18.39 20.96
CA ALA A 145 -25.98 -18.90 22.34
C ALA A 145 -27.23 -18.48 23.14
N ARG A 146 -27.96 -17.43 22.72
CA ARG A 146 -29.23 -17.00 23.33
C ARG A 146 -30.47 -17.37 22.50
N SER A 147 -30.28 -17.92 21.31
CA SER A 147 -31.33 -18.23 20.35
C SER A 147 -31.90 -19.64 20.57
N PRO A 148 -33.17 -19.91 20.22
CA PRO A 148 -33.75 -21.26 20.31
C PRO A 148 -33.08 -22.30 19.39
N PHE A 149 -32.28 -21.88 18.39
CA PHE A 149 -31.69 -22.76 17.38
C PHE A 149 -30.44 -23.54 17.84
N LYS A 150 -30.59 -24.38 18.87
CA LYS A 150 -29.50 -25.17 19.46
C LYS A 150 -28.84 -26.16 18.48
N SER A 151 -29.56 -26.67 17.49
CA SER A 151 -29.01 -27.58 16.48
C SER A 151 -27.94 -26.93 15.61
N ILE A 152 -28.16 -25.66 15.23
CA ILE A 152 -27.21 -24.88 14.42
C ILE A 152 -25.97 -24.56 15.25
N GLU A 153 -26.13 -24.15 16.51
CA GLU A 153 -25.03 -23.91 17.45
C GLU A 153 -24.13 -25.15 17.59
N SER A 154 -24.73 -26.34 17.79
CA SER A 154 -23.99 -27.59 17.91
C SER A 154 -23.22 -27.96 16.63
N PHE A 155 -23.83 -27.75 15.46
CA PHE A 155 -23.17 -27.99 14.18
C PHE A 155 -21.98 -27.03 13.97
N LEU A 156 -22.18 -25.74 14.22
CA LEU A 156 -21.13 -24.73 14.11
C LEU A 156 -19.94 -25.05 15.02
N HIS A 157 -20.20 -25.45 16.27
CA HIS A 157 -19.14 -25.85 17.20
C HIS A 157 -18.30 -27.04 16.72
N LYS A 158 -18.86 -27.95 15.91
CA LYS A 158 -18.10 -29.07 15.31
C LYS A 158 -17.15 -28.60 14.21
N ILE A 159 -17.56 -27.62 13.41
CA ILE A 159 -16.78 -27.15 12.24
C ILE A 159 -15.81 -26.01 12.56
N VAL A 160 -15.99 -25.31 13.69
CA VAL A 160 -15.21 -24.11 14.09
C VAL A 160 -13.69 -24.32 13.98
N PHE A 161 -13.15 -25.48 14.34
CA PHE A 161 -11.71 -25.70 14.24
C PHE A 161 -11.20 -25.68 12.79
N GLY A 162 -11.91 -26.32 11.86
CA GLY A 162 -11.57 -26.28 10.44
C GLY A 162 -11.71 -24.87 9.87
N VAL A 163 -12.77 -24.16 10.27
CA VAL A 163 -13.02 -22.77 9.90
C VAL A 163 -11.89 -21.85 10.36
N VAL A 164 -11.38 -22.01 11.58
CA VAL A 164 -10.26 -21.24 12.12
C VAL A 164 -8.98 -21.45 11.31
N ILE A 165 -8.67 -22.69 10.91
CA ILE A 165 -7.48 -22.98 10.08
C ILE A 165 -7.64 -22.30 8.71
N VAL A 166 -8.80 -22.46 8.07
CA VAL A 166 -9.10 -21.79 6.80
C VAL A 166 -8.99 -20.27 6.94
N GLY A 167 -9.49 -19.71 8.04
CA GLY A 167 -9.38 -18.29 8.35
C GLY A 167 -7.93 -17.81 8.47
N ILE A 168 -7.08 -18.55 9.19
CA ILE A 168 -5.65 -18.23 9.31
C ILE A 168 -4.96 -18.25 7.94
N SER A 169 -5.24 -19.24 7.11
CA SER A 169 -4.68 -19.33 5.75
C SER A 169 -5.15 -18.19 4.84
N LEU A 170 -6.47 -17.94 4.77
CA LEU A 170 -7.06 -16.88 3.95
C LEU A 170 -6.59 -15.48 4.39
N SER A 171 -6.45 -15.25 5.69
CA SER A 171 -5.94 -13.96 6.18
C SER A 171 -4.50 -13.72 5.76
N SER A 172 -3.67 -14.77 5.77
CA SER A 172 -2.26 -14.66 5.37
C SER A 172 -2.14 -14.32 3.89
N LEU A 173 -2.94 -14.97 3.03
CA LEU A 173 -3.05 -14.65 1.61
C LEU A 173 -3.50 -13.22 1.39
N HIS A 174 -4.60 -12.79 2.02
CA HIS A 174 -5.16 -11.46 1.83
C HIS A 174 -4.14 -10.33 2.04
N HIS A 175 -3.40 -10.33 3.16
CA HIS A 175 -2.43 -9.26 3.43
C HIS A 175 -1.22 -9.30 2.50
N SER A 176 -0.79 -10.50 2.10
CA SER A 176 0.28 -10.66 1.12
C SER A 176 -0.15 -10.09 -0.23
N SER A 177 -1.32 -10.48 -0.74
CA SER A 177 -1.84 -10.07 -2.05
C SER A 177 -2.21 -8.59 -2.08
N LEU A 178 -2.68 -8.03 -0.96
CA LEU A 178 -2.89 -6.59 -0.83
C LEU A 178 -1.56 -5.81 -0.88
N GLY A 179 -0.46 -6.37 -0.38
CA GLY A 179 0.88 -5.83 -0.59
C GLY A 179 1.35 -5.97 -2.05
N SER A 180 1.08 -7.11 -2.68
CA SER A 180 1.41 -7.38 -4.10
C SER A 180 0.73 -6.40 -5.06
N LEU A 181 -0.44 -5.88 -4.70
CA LEU A 181 -1.16 -4.85 -5.46
C LEU A 181 -0.30 -3.64 -5.80
N PHE A 182 0.68 -3.30 -4.96
CA PHE A 182 1.57 -2.15 -5.15
C PHE A 182 2.84 -2.49 -5.94
N LEU A 183 3.09 -3.77 -6.26
CA LEU A 183 4.22 -4.20 -7.09
C LEU A 183 4.03 -3.84 -8.57
N VAL A 184 2.77 -3.64 -9.02
CA VAL A 184 2.47 -3.29 -10.42
C VAL A 184 2.77 -1.82 -10.76
N THR A 185 3.13 -1.00 -9.76
CA THR A 185 3.40 0.44 -9.92
C THR A 185 4.84 0.82 -9.54
N PRO A 186 5.88 0.15 -10.07
CA PRO A 186 7.27 0.34 -9.62
C PRO A 186 7.83 1.72 -9.92
N GLN A 187 7.29 2.42 -10.93
CA GLN A 187 7.74 3.76 -11.30
C GLN A 187 6.90 4.88 -10.69
N ARG A 188 5.68 4.56 -10.23
CA ARG A 188 4.79 5.56 -9.63
C ARG A 188 5.00 5.67 -8.12
N LEU A 189 5.25 4.54 -7.45
CA LEU A 189 5.48 4.51 -6.01
C LEU A 189 6.90 4.98 -5.69
N HIS A 190 7.01 5.92 -4.76
CA HIS A 190 8.31 6.49 -4.39
C HIS A 190 9.28 5.42 -3.81
N PRO A 191 10.59 5.46 -4.16
CA PRO A 191 11.55 4.40 -3.82
C PRO A 191 11.72 4.08 -2.33
N LEU A 192 11.38 5.02 -1.44
CA LEU A 192 11.40 4.77 0.01
C LEU A 192 10.38 3.71 0.46
N TRP A 193 9.25 3.60 -0.25
CA TRP A 193 8.18 2.66 0.08
C TRP A 193 8.10 1.50 -0.89
N TYR A 194 8.53 1.67 -2.14
CA TYR A 194 8.61 0.57 -3.09
C TYR A 194 9.69 -0.44 -2.69
N SER A 195 9.32 -1.73 -2.68
CA SER A 195 10.23 -2.87 -2.50
C SER A 195 9.52 -4.12 -3.03
N GLU A 196 10.28 -5.06 -3.58
CA GLU A 196 9.75 -6.37 -3.98
C GLU A 196 9.24 -7.16 -2.77
N LEU A 197 9.64 -6.80 -1.55
CA LEU A 197 9.20 -7.38 -0.29
C LEU A 197 7.90 -6.76 0.26
N LEU A 198 7.20 -5.90 -0.50
CA LEU A 198 5.92 -5.33 -0.10
C LEU A 198 4.89 -6.35 0.42
N PRO A 199 4.70 -7.53 -0.21
CA PRO A 199 3.78 -8.56 0.32
C PRO A 199 4.15 -8.99 1.74
N LEU A 200 5.45 -9.20 2.01
CA LEU A 200 5.96 -9.58 3.32
C LEU A 200 5.82 -8.44 4.33
N PHE A 201 6.10 -7.20 3.93
CA PHE A 201 5.92 -6.03 4.78
C PHE A 201 4.48 -5.85 5.20
N PHE A 202 3.51 -6.11 4.32
CA PHE A 202 2.10 -5.97 4.62
C PHE A 202 1.61 -6.98 5.66
N ILE A 203 1.99 -8.26 5.53
CA ILE A 203 1.58 -9.30 6.48
C ILE A 203 2.22 -9.11 7.87
N ILE A 204 3.53 -8.86 7.96
CA ILE A 204 4.22 -8.71 9.25
C ILE A 204 3.71 -7.47 10.00
N SER A 205 3.56 -6.34 9.30
CA SER A 205 3.03 -5.11 9.90
C SER A 205 1.58 -5.28 10.37
N ALA A 206 0.73 -5.96 9.58
CA ALA A 206 -0.64 -6.23 9.96
C ALA A 206 -0.71 -7.15 11.18
N MET A 207 0.12 -8.19 11.28
CA MET A 207 0.12 -9.09 12.44
C MET A 207 0.48 -8.36 13.74
N GLY A 208 1.55 -7.57 13.71
CA GLY A 208 1.99 -6.79 14.87
C GLY A 208 0.98 -5.74 15.29
N ALA A 209 0.51 -4.91 14.35
CA ALA A 209 -0.44 -3.84 14.64
C ALA A 209 -1.82 -4.36 15.07
N GLY A 210 -2.30 -5.46 14.47
CA GLY A 210 -3.59 -6.06 14.85
C GLY A 210 -3.65 -6.54 16.29
N MET A 211 -2.58 -7.15 16.79
CA MET A 211 -2.49 -7.51 18.21
C MET A 211 -2.49 -6.27 19.12
N MET A 212 -1.82 -5.20 18.71
CA MET A 212 -1.85 -3.93 19.44
C MET A 212 -3.26 -3.33 19.45
N VAL A 213 -4.02 -3.41 18.36
CA VAL A 213 -5.43 -2.95 18.32
C VAL A 213 -6.30 -3.73 19.31
N VAL A 214 -6.12 -5.03 19.47
CA VAL A 214 -6.85 -5.82 20.48
C VAL A 214 -6.50 -5.37 21.90
N VAL A 215 -5.22 -5.09 22.16
CA VAL A 215 -4.78 -4.52 23.45
C VAL A 215 -5.43 -3.15 23.69
N LEU A 216 -5.44 -2.27 22.68
CA LEU A 216 -6.06 -0.95 22.74
C LEU A 216 -7.55 -1.04 23.06
N ILE A 217 -8.29 -1.88 22.32
CA ILE A 217 -9.74 -2.03 22.49
C ILE A 217 -10.06 -2.64 23.85
N ARG A 218 -9.27 -3.60 24.36
CA ARG A 218 -9.49 -4.14 25.72
C ARG A 218 -9.32 -3.07 26.80
N ILE A 219 -8.32 -2.18 26.67
CA ILE A 219 -8.08 -1.09 27.62
C ILE A 219 -9.19 -0.04 27.54
N ILE A 220 -9.62 0.34 26.34
CA ILE A 220 -10.73 1.28 26.11
C ILE A 220 -12.02 0.71 26.69
N TYR A 221 -12.35 -0.55 26.37
CA TYR A 221 -13.54 -1.21 26.89
C TYR A 221 -13.54 -1.26 28.43
N ALA A 222 -12.41 -1.64 29.03
CA ALA A 222 -12.25 -1.63 30.49
C ALA A 222 -12.46 -0.25 31.10
N ARG A 223 -12.05 0.82 30.43
CA ARG A 223 -12.25 2.18 30.91
C ARG A 223 -13.73 2.56 31.03
N PHE A 224 -14.58 2.05 30.13
CA PHE A 224 -15.99 2.42 30.05
C PHE A 224 -16.94 1.46 30.77
N TYR A 225 -16.64 0.15 30.75
CA TYR A 225 -17.58 -0.90 31.21
C TYR A 225 -17.08 -1.68 32.42
N ASP A 226 -15.83 -2.17 32.40
CA ASP A 226 -15.26 -3.00 33.46
C ASP A 226 -13.84 -2.54 33.85
N PRO A 227 -13.70 -1.52 34.72
CA PRO A 227 -12.37 -0.99 35.05
C PRO A 227 -11.52 -1.93 35.90
N GLU A 228 -12.14 -2.77 36.74
CA GLU A 228 -11.42 -3.59 37.72
C GLU A 228 -10.34 -4.53 37.13
N PRO A 229 -10.57 -5.27 36.03
CA PRO A 229 -9.59 -6.22 35.52
C PRO A 229 -8.32 -5.57 34.96
N VAL A 230 -8.41 -4.33 34.46
CA VAL A 230 -7.29 -3.62 33.81
C VAL A 230 -6.70 -2.53 34.71
N PHE A 231 -7.54 -1.74 35.37
CA PHE A 231 -7.13 -0.62 36.22
C PHE A 231 -7.04 -0.99 37.71
N GLY A 232 -7.50 -2.18 38.12
CA GLY A 232 -7.57 -2.58 39.53
C GLY A 232 -8.81 -2.01 40.23
N LYS A 233 -9.05 -2.42 41.48
CA LYS A 233 -10.13 -1.85 42.30
C LYS A 233 -9.84 -0.37 42.55
N MET A 234 -10.72 0.52 42.10
CA MET A 234 -10.68 1.91 42.55
C MET A 234 -10.99 1.93 44.06
N PRO A 235 -10.19 2.63 44.89
CA PRO A 235 -10.51 2.75 46.30
C PRO A 235 -11.85 3.48 46.46
N ASP A 236 -12.74 2.93 47.27
CA ASP A 236 -13.98 3.58 47.69
C ASP A 236 -13.66 4.92 48.36
N GLU A 237 -14.56 5.90 48.27
CA GLU A 237 -14.39 7.24 48.85
C GLU A 237 -14.14 7.14 50.37
N LYS A 238 -14.80 6.18 51.03
CA LYS A 238 -14.56 5.86 52.45
C LYS A 238 -13.18 5.25 52.70
N THR A 239 -12.68 4.40 51.80
CA THR A 239 -11.33 3.81 51.94
C THR A 239 -10.24 4.86 51.72
N ARG A 240 -10.47 5.85 50.86
CA ARG A 240 -9.59 7.03 50.70
C ARG A 240 -9.52 7.87 51.98
N LEU A 241 -10.65 8.07 52.65
CA LEU A 241 -10.70 8.82 53.90
C LEU A 241 -9.99 8.08 55.05
N VAL A 242 -10.17 6.77 55.15
CA VAL A 242 -9.53 5.92 56.18
C VAL A 242 -8.02 5.85 55.99
N CYS A 243 -7.52 5.70 54.75
CA CYS A 243 -6.08 5.74 54.48
C CYS A 243 -5.44 7.13 54.69
N SER A 244 -6.23 8.20 54.72
CA SER A 244 -5.77 9.57 55.02
C SER A 244 -5.71 9.86 56.52
N LEU A 245 -6.49 9.15 57.34
CA LEU A 245 -6.58 9.38 58.78
C LEU A 245 -5.69 8.43 59.58
N ASP A 246 -5.49 7.21 59.10
CA ASP A 246 -4.69 6.20 59.77
C ASP A 246 -3.32 6.13 59.08
N GLY A 247 -2.34 6.90 59.59
CA GLY A 247 -0.96 6.98 59.07
C GLY A 247 -0.14 5.70 59.25
N SER A 248 -0.75 4.52 59.13
CA SER A 248 -0.12 3.22 59.30
C SER A 248 -0.08 2.46 57.98
N VAL A 249 1.03 2.59 57.25
CA VAL A 249 1.39 1.66 56.18
C VAL A 249 1.94 0.39 56.86
N LYS A 250 1.04 -0.51 57.29
CA LYS A 250 1.44 -1.87 57.67
C LYS A 250 1.32 -2.79 56.46
N GLY A 251 2.47 -3.34 56.05
CA GLY A 251 2.59 -4.32 54.99
C GLY A 251 1.83 -5.61 55.31
N GLY A 252 0.84 -5.92 54.48
CA GLY A 252 0.19 -7.21 54.41
C GLY A 252 -0.63 -7.27 53.12
N ASN A 253 -0.33 -8.25 52.25
CA ASN A 253 -1.06 -8.66 51.02
C ASN A 253 -2.17 -7.70 50.53
N GLY A 254 -1.81 -6.45 50.24
CA GLY A 254 -2.72 -5.45 49.70
C GLY A 254 -3.01 -5.75 48.23
N PRO A 255 -4.17 -5.32 47.70
CA PRO A 255 -4.45 -5.47 46.28
C PRO A 255 -3.32 -4.84 45.46
N SER A 256 -2.73 -5.62 44.56
CA SER A 256 -1.77 -5.11 43.57
C SER A 256 -2.34 -3.83 42.92
N PRO A 257 -1.58 -2.73 42.82
CA PRO A 257 -2.05 -1.48 42.19
C PRO A 257 -2.27 -1.62 40.68
N VAL A 258 -2.02 -2.80 40.11
CA VAL A 258 -2.12 -3.13 38.69
C VAL A 258 -3.17 -4.23 38.50
N GLY A 259 -4.12 -4.01 37.58
CA GLY A 259 -5.21 -4.93 37.28
C GLY A 259 -4.72 -6.31 36.81
N ARG A 260 -5.53 -7.35 37.08
CA ARG A 260 -5.23 -8.77 36.80
C ARG A 260 -4.87 -9.05 35.33
N ASP A 261 -5.45 -8.32 34.39
CA ASP A 261 -5.28 -8.56 32.95
C ASP A 261 -3.99 -7.92 32.39
N ILE A 262 -3.38 -6.96 33.10
CA ILE A 262 -2.21 -6.21 32.60
C ILE A 262 -1.02 -7.11 32.25
N PRO A 263 -0.63 -8.10 33.06
CA PRO A 263 0.46 -9.00 32.68
C PRO A 263 0.16 -9.74 31.38
N MET A 264 -1.09 -10.13 31.13
CA MET A 264 -1.50 -10.79 29.88
C MET A 264 -1.39 -9.82 28.70
N LEU A 265 -1.94 -8.62 28.84
CA LEU A 265 -1.90 -7.59 27.78
C LEU A 265 -0.46 -7.15 27.47
N ARG A 266 0.39 -6.99 28.48
CA ARG A 266 1.81 -6.71 28.30
C ARG A 266 2.51 -7.83 27.53
N SER A 267 2.24 -9.09 27.87
CA SER A 267 2.83 -10.22 27.14
C SER A 267 2.38 -10.29 25.68
N LEU A 268 1.11 -9.97 25.38
CA LEU A 268 0.65 -9.86 24.00
C LEU A 268 1.35 -8.70 23.27
N ALA A 269 1.46 -7.54 23.92
CA ALA A 269 2.15 -6.39 23.35
C ALA A 269 3.64 -6.65 23.11
N ILE A 270 4.32 -7.42 23.97
CA ILE A 270 5.72 -7.83 23.74
C ILE A 270 5.83 -8.64 22.45
N ILE A 271 4.96 -9.64 22.25
CA ILE A 271 4.94 -10.43 21.00
C ILE A 271 4.70 -9.50 19.80
N ALA A 272 3.74 -8.58 19.91
CA ALA A 272 3.42 -7.64 18.85
C ALA A 272 4.59 -6.72 18.48
N VAL A 273 5.24 -6.08 19.46
CA VAL A 273 6.40 -5.21 19.18
C VAL A 273 7.62 -5.99 18.72
N SER A 274 7.77 -7.27 19.10
CA SER A 274 8.80 -8.15 18.55
C SER A 274 8.57 -8.42 17.06
N ILE A 275 7.33 -8.70 16.64
CA ILE A 275 6.98 -8.85 15.22
C ILE A 275 7.24 -7.56 14.44
N LEU A 276 6.88 -6.40 15.00
CA LEU A 276 7.16 -5.09 14.39
C LEU A 276 8.66 -4.77 14.37
N GLY A 277 9.43 -5.27 15.33
CA GLY A 277 10.89 -5.21 15.33
C GLY A 277 11.51 -6.02 14.19
N ILE A 278 10.96 -7.22 13.89
CA ILE A 278 11.35 -8.01 12.72
C ILE A 278 11.06 -7.25 11.42
N TYR A 279 9.86 -6.65 11.31
CA TYR A 279 9.53 -5.77 10.17
C TYR A 279 10.58 -4.68 9.98
N PHE A 280 10.97 -4.00 11.07
CA PHE A 280 11.94 -2.92 11.02
C PHE A 280 13.33 -3.42 10.60
N ALA A 281 13.80 -4.53 11.15
CA ALA A 281 15.07 -5.13 10.78
C ALA A 281 15.10 -5.50 9.28
N ILE A 282 14.06 -6.16 8.77
CA ILE A 282 13.94 -6.49 7.34
C ILE A 282 13.93 -5.20 6.50
N LYS A 283 13.25 -4.15 6.96
CA LYS A 283 13.20 -2.88 6.22
C LYS A 283 14.57 -2.16 6.16
N LEU A 284 15.39 -2.24 7.20
CA LEU A 284 16.76 -1.72 7.17
C LEU A 284 17.65 -2.50 6.19
N ILE A 285 17.47 -3.82 6.12
CA ILE A 285 18.16 -4.67 5.15
C ILE A 285 17.72 -4.30 3.72
N ASP A 286 16.43 -4.15 3.49
CA ASP A 286 15.83 -3.72 2.22
C ASP A 286 16.42 -2.39 1.71
N PHE A 287 16.61 -1.40 2.59
CA PHE A 287 17.26 -0.14 2.22
C PHE A 287 18.73 -0.29 1.82
N THR A 288 19.41 -1.27 2.42
CA THR A 288 20.81 -1.57 2.09
C THR A 288 20.92 -2.25 0.74
N ILE A 289 20.04 -3.23 0.46
CA ILE A 289 20.00 -3.95 -0.82
C ILE A 289 19.57 -3.00 -1.96
N SER A 290 18.58 -2.15 -1.70
CA SER A 290 18.04 -1.22 -2.70
C SER A 290 18.88 0.06 -2.88
N ASN A 291 19.94 0.24 -2.08
CA ASN A 291 20.79 1.42 -2.04
C ASN A 291 20.02 2.76 -1.91
N THR A 292 18.94 2.77 -1.11
CA THR A 292 18.05 3.93 -0.96
C THR A 292 18.37 4.78 0.27
N TRP A 293 19.47 4.49 0.98
CA TRP A 293 19.91 5.27 2.15
C TRP A 293 20.06 6.76 1.86
N GLY A 294 20.53 7.12 0.66
CA GLY A 294 20.61 8.51 0.23
C GLY A 294 19.24 9.21 0.18
N ALA A 295 18.18 8.51 -0.23
CA ALA A 295 16.83 9.05 -0.24
C ALA A 295 16.24 9.21 1.18
N LEU A 296 16.66 8.36 2.14
CA LEU A 296 16.23 8.48 3.53
C LEU A 296 16.83 9.71 4.21
N PHE A 297 18.08 10.05 3.88
CA PHE A 297 18.79 11.19 4.47
C PHE A 297 18.76 12.46 3.60
N ALA A 298 17.99 12.45 2.50
CA ALA A 298 17.86 13.60 1.60
C ALA A 298 17.16 14.81 2.26
N GLY A 299 16.49 14.61 3.39
CA GLY A 299 15.79 15.68 4.11
C GLY A 299 14.51 16.16 3.42
N THR A 300 13.97 15.39 2.48
CA THR A 300 12.69 15.69 1.84
C THR A 300 11.53 15.39 2.78
N TRP A 301 10.33 15.88 2.45
CA TRP A 301 9.15 15.58 3.27
C TRP A 301 8.83 14.07 3.28
N GLU A 302 9.11 13.35 2.19
CA GLU A 302 9.00 11.89 2.11
C GLU A 302 9.93 11.19 3.11
N SER A 303 11.18 11.66 3.22
CA SER A 303 12.15 11.18 4.19
C SER A 303 11.61 11.32 5.63
N TRP A 304 11.10 12.51 5.97
CA TRP A 304 10.54 12.77 7.30
C TRP A 304 9.30 11.93 7.59
N LEU A 305 8.45 11.73 6.59
CA LEU A 305 7.23 10.95 6.73
C LEU A 305 7.53 9.46 6.97
N LEU A 306 8.55 8.92 6.31
CA LEU A 306 9.03 7.56 6.56
C LEU A 306 9.65 7.43 7.96
N ILE A 307 10.44 8.41 8.41
CA ILE A 307 11.02 8.42 9.77
C ILE A 307 9.90 8.46 10.81
N ALA A 308 8.91 9.35 10.65
CA ALA A 308 7.76 9.45 11.52
C ALA A 308 6.95 8.14 11.56
N GLN A 309 6.77 7.50 10.40
CA GLN A 309 6.14 6.18 10.31
C GLN A 309 6.90 5.12 11.11
N MET A 310 8.22 5.02 10.97
CA MET A 310 9.03 4.05 11.72
C MET A 310 9.01 4.33 13.22
N LEU A 311 9.05 5.61 13.59
CA LEU A 311 8.98 6.05 14.98
C LEU A 311 7.65 5.65 15.63
N LEU A 312 6.53 5.97 14.99
CA LEU A 312 5.20 5.68 15.52
C LEU A 312 4.88 4.19 15.51
N MET A 313 5.20 3.49 14.41
CA MET A 313 4.80 2.10 14.24
C MET A 313 5.67 1.14 15.05
N VAL A 314 6.97 1.42 15.20
CA VAL A 314 7.92 0.45 15.79
C VAL A 314 8.63 1.01 17.01
N ILE A 315 9.35 2.13 16.87
CA ILE A 315 10.30 2.59 17.91
C ILE A 315 9.56 2.99 19.19
N LEU A 316 8.57 3.87 19.09
CA LEU A 316 7.78 4.36 20.22
C LEU A 316 7.04 3.23 20.96
N PRO A 317 6.26 2.34 20.30
CA PRO A 317 5.60 1.25 20.99
C PRO A 317 6.58 0.25 21.61
N PHE A 318 7.70 -0.03 20.95
CA PHE A 318 8.76 -0.90 21.50
C PHE A 318 9.31 -0.33 22.82
N LEU A 319 9.67 0.96 22.84
CA LEU A 319 10.16 1.63 24.05
C LEU A 319 9.11 1.63 25.17
N LEU A 320 7.86 1.97 24.86
CA LEU A 320 6.78 2.04 25.85
C LEU A 320 6.42 0.69 26.46
N VAL A 321 6.53 -0.42 25.71
CA VAL A 321 6.22 -1.77 26.20
C VAL A 321 7.36 -2.36 27.04
N ILE A 322 8.60 -2.10 26.64
CA ILE A 322 9.78 -2.68 27.29
C ILE A 322 10.10 -1.96 28.60
N LEU A 323 10.02 -0.63 28.62
CA LEU A 323 10.29 0.15 29.81
C LEU A 323 9.34 -0.25 30.95
N PRO A 324 9.85 -0.75 32.10
CA PRO A 324 9.00 -1.23 33.20
C PRO A 324 8.04 -0.17 33.75
N ARG A 325 8.42 1.11 33.64
CA ARG A 325 7.65 2.27 34.09
C ARG A 325 6.35 2.46 33.29
N THR A 326 6.35 2.16 32.00
CA THR A 326 5.21 2.36 31.11
C THR A 326 4.53 1.04 30.75
N GLY A 327 5.30 -0.02 30.51
CA GLY A 327 4.78 -1.32 30.05
C GLY A 327 3.95 -2.08 31.08
N ASN A 328 4.09 -1.75 32.37
CA ASN A 328 3.25 -2.30 33.46
C ASN A 328 2.02 -1.45 33.78
N THR A 329 1.78 -0.38 33.02
CA THR A 329 0.66 0.54 33.28
C THR A 329 -0.37 0.47 32.16
N PRO A 330 -1.68 0.54 32.47
CA PRO A 330 -2.72 0.54 31.44
C PRO A 330 -2.59 1.73 30.48
N THR A 331 -2.19 2.90 30.98
CA THR A 331 -2.02 4.11 30.18
C THR A 331 -0.83 3.99 29.23
N GLY A 332 0.33 3.57 29.73
CA GLY A 332 1.52 3.37 28.89
C GLY A 332 1.30 2.32 27.81
N LEU A 333 0.65 1.21 28.16
CA LEU A 333 0.30 0.16 27.20
C LEU A 333 -0.74 0.64 26.16
N GLY A 334 -1.72 1.45 26.58
CA GLY A 334 -2.68 2.08 25.68
C GLY A 334 -2.02 3.04 24.69
N PHE A 335 -1.09 3.89 25.15
CA PHE A 335 -0.33 4.78 24.25
C PHE A 335 0.56 4.01 23.28
N ALA A 336 1.22 2.93 23.73
CA ALA A 336 1.98 2.06 22.83
C ALA A 336 1.08 1.46 21.75
N ALA A 337 -0.08 0.95 22.14
CA ALA A 337 -1.02 0.33 21.23
C ALA A 337 -1.61 1.31 20.20
N PHE A 338 -1.96 2.52 20.65
CA PHE A 338 -2.40 3.61 19.78
C PHE A 338 -1.31 4.05 18.81
N SER A 339 -0.07 4.22 19.27
CA SER A 339 1.07 4.59 18.42
C SER A 339 1.30 3.56 17.32
N ALA A 340 1.31 2.27 17.66
CA ALA A 340 1.49 1.19 16.69
C ALA A 340 0.37 1.17 15.64
N ALA A 341 -0.88 1.35 16.05
CA ALA A 341 -2.04 1.43 15.16
C ALA A 341 -1.96 2.66 14.22
N ALA A 342 -1.65 3.84 14.76
CA ALA A 342 -1.51 5.08 14.00
C ALA A 342 -0.33 5.00 13.01
N GLY A 343 0.81 4.46 13.44
CA GLY A 343 1.97 4.24 12.58
C GLY A 343 1.69 3.24 11.45
N MET A 344 0.89 2.20 11.70
CA MET A 344 0.46 1.27 10.66
C MET A 344 -0.51 1.92 9.67
N ALA A 345 -1.48 2.69 10.15
CA ALA A 345 -2.36 3.48 9.28
C ALA A 345 -1.56 4.46 8.41
N LEU A 346 -0.57 5.15 9.00
CA LEU A 346 0.36 6.02 8.26
C LEU A 346 1.17 5.24 7.22
N GLN A 347 1.63 4.03 7.55
CA GLN A 347 2.34 3.17 6.59
C GLN A 347 1.46 2.87 5.36
N ARG A 348 0.18 2.57 5.57
CA ARG A 348 -0.77 2.33 4.47
C ARG A 348 -1.05 3.59 3.66
N LEU A 349 -1.19 4.75 4.31
CA LEU A 349 -1.34 6.04 3.63
C LEU A 349 -0.09 6.40 2.81
N ASN A 350 1.09 6.10 3.33
CA ASN A 350 2.34 6.32 2.63
C ASN A 350 2.45 5.46 1.36
N VAL A 351 2.15 4.16 1.46
CA VAL A 351 2.20 3.25 0.30
C VAL A 351 1.04 3.50 -0.68
N GLY A 352 -0.13 3.89 -0.17
CA GLY A 352 -1.36 3.98 -0.96
C GLY A 352 -1.66 5.36 -1.56
N ILE A 353 -1.12 6.44 -1.01
CA ILE A 353 -1.42 7.82 -1.43
C ILE A 353 -0.12 8.63 -1.55
N PHE A 354 0.56 8.88 -0.43
CA PHE A 354 1.63 9.89 -0.38
C PHE A 354 2.83 9.52 -1.25
N GLY A 355 3.14 8.22 -1.36
CA GLY A 355 4.20 7.72 -2.21
C GLY A 355 3.95 7.94 -3.71
N TYR A 356 2.72 8.25 -4.13
CA TYR A 356 2.39 8.56 -5.53
C TYR A 356 2.54 10.04 -5.88
N PHE A 357 2.62 10.95 -4.89
CA PHE A 357 2.71 12.39 -5.16
C PHE A 357 3.97 12.77 -5.92
N TRP A 358 5.06 12.03 -5.70
CA TRP A 358 6.30 12.21 -6.44
C TRP A 358 6.12 12.05 -7.95
N ASP A 359 5.37 11.04 -8.40
CA ASP A 359 5.11 10.79 -9.81
C ASP A 359 3.95 11.63 -10.34
N ALA A 360 2.87 11.74 -9.56
CA ALA A 360 1.66 12.47 -9.92
C ALA A 360 1.89 13.98 -10.08
N LYS A 361 2.97 14.54 -9.49
CA LYS A 361 3.31 15.98 -9.44
C LYS A 361 2.17 16.87 -8.94
N THR A 362 1.18 16.26 -8.31
CA THR A 362 -0.03 16.86 -7.77
C THR A 362 -0.27 16.31 -6.38
N VAL A 363 -0.81 17.14 -5.51
CA VAL A 363 -1.15 16.76 -4.15
C VAL A 363 -2.64 16.50 -4.08
N TYR A 364 -3.01 15.32 -3.62
CA TYR A 364 -4.40 14.97 -3.36
C TYR A 364 -4.77 15.39 -1.93
N PHE A 365 -5.90 16.10 -1.79
CA PHE A 365 -6.48 16.45 -0.50
C PHE A 365 -7.91 15.90 -0.40
N PRO A 366 -8.24 15.08 0.62
CA PRO A 366 -9.54 14.41 0.69
C PRO A 366 -10.70 15.39 0.81
N SER A 367 -11.82 15.07 0.16
CA SER A 367 -13.05 15.84 0.29
C SER A 367 -13.68 15.68 1.69
N LEU A 368 -14.58 16.59 2.07
CA LEU A 368 -15.36 16.45 3.31
C LEU A 368 -16.23 15.18 3.33
N ILE A 369 -16.70 14.73 2.16
CA ILE A 369 -17.50 13.52 2.01
C ILE A 369 -16.63 12.29 2.29
N GLU A 370 -15.38 12.28 1.82
CA GLU A 370 -14.44 11.19 2.12
C GLU A 370 -14.17 11.06 3.62
N TRP A 371 -13.98 12.19 4.33
CA TRP A 371 -13.85 12.20 5.77
C TRP A 371 -15.12 11.72 6.49
N ALA A 372 -16.30 12.19 6.06
CA ALA A 372 -17.57 11.81 6.64
C ALA A 372 -17.86 10.31 6.48
N VAL A 373 -17.63 9.74 5.29
CA VAL A 373 -17.74 8.29 5.05
C VAL A 373 -16.71 7.54 5.88
N CYS A 374 -15.47 8.02 5.93
CA CYS A 374 -14.40 7.36 6.68
C CYS A 374 -14.75 7.21 8.17
N PHE A 375 -15.06 8.32 8.84
CA PHE A 375 -15.42 8.29 10.26
C PHE A 375 -16.77 7.65 10.51
N GLY A 376 -17.75 7.82 9.61
CA GLY A 376 -19.09 7.25 9.78
C GLY A 376 -19.09 5.72 9.71
N VAL A 377 -18.34 5.12 8.78
CA VAL A 377 -18.23 3.65 8.69
C VAL A 377 -17.54 3.07 9.94
N VAL A 378 -16.46 3.70 10.41
CA VAL A 378 -15.77 3.28 11.64
C VAL A 378 -16.68 3.47 12.87
N ALA A 379 -17.44 4.56 12.94
CA ALA A 379 -18.39 4.81 14.02
C ALA A 379 -19.53 3.79 14.03
N ALA A 380 -20.02 3.38 12.86
CA ALA A 380 -21.04 2.34 12.74
C ALA A 380 -20.54 1.00 13.27
N ALA A 381 -19.30 0.61 12.93
CA ALA A 381 -18.67 -0.57 13.52
C ALA A 381 -18.46 -0.43 15.03
N GLY A 382 -18.06 0.76 15.52
CA GLY A 382 -17.96 1.03 16.95
C GLY A 382 -19.29 0.86 17.69
N LEU A 383 -20.39 1.39 17.14
CA LEU A 383 -21.73 1.19 17.71
C LEU A 383 -22.16 -0.26 17.68
N LEU A 384 -21.90 -0.97 16.58
CA LEU A 384 -22.21 -2.40 16.47
C LEU A 384 -21.38 -3.23 17.45
N PHE A 385 -20.11 -2.87 17.67
CA PHE A 385 -19.26 -3.47 18.69
C PHE A 385 -19.86 -3.27 20.09
N LEU A 386 -20.25 -2.04 20.43
CA LEU A 386 -20.89 -1.74 21.73
C LEU A 386 -22.21 -2.50 21.90
N PHE A 387 -23.04 -2.51 20.86
CA PHE A 387 -24.30 -3.27 20.86
C PHE A 387 -24.05 -4.77 21.09
N ILE A 388 -23.09 -5.38 20.39
CA ILE A 388 -22.80 -6.80 20.55
C ILE A 388 -22.20 -7.10 21.93
N THR A 389 -21.33 -6.25 22.46
CA THR A 389 -20.69 -6.48 23.76
C THR A 389 -21.65 -6.26 24.94
N GLU A 390 -22.63 -5.36 24.81
CA GLU A 390 -23.69 -5.16 25.81
C GLU A 390 -24.73 -6.29 25.79
N ASN A 391 -25.05 -6.80 24.59
CA ASN A 391 -26.09 -7.81 24.43
C ASN A 391 -25.56 -9.24 24.44
N PHE A 392 -24.27 -9.51 24.23
CA PHE A 392 -23.70 -10.86 24.16
C PHE A 392 -22.45 -11.00 25.04
N SER A 393 -22.16 -12.22 25.52
CA SER A 393 -21.04 -12.49 26.42
C SER A 393 -19.70 -12.59 25.65
N VAL A 394 -19.19 -11.44 25.22
CA VAL A 394 -17.92 -11.33 24.48
C VAL A 394 -16.71 -11.33 25.43
N PHE A 395 -16.76 -10.50 26.48
CA PHE A 395 -15.66 -10.29 27.44
C PHE A 395 -15.83 -11.03 28.78
N ASP A 396 -17.01 -11.58 29.07
CA ASP A 396 -17.39 -11.99 30.42
C ASP A 396 -17.08 -13.46 30.72
N GLU A 397 -16.21 -13.71 31.72
CA GLU A 397 -16.00 -15.04 32.32
C GLU A 397 -17.17 -15.44 33.24
N LYS A 398 -18.01 -14.50 33.72
CA LYS A 398 -19.15 -14.79 34.63
C LYS A 398 -20.29 -15.60 33.99
N TRP A 399 -20.22 -15.87 32.69
CA TRP A 399 -21.07 -16.89 32.07
C TRP A 399 -20.80 -18.29 32.66
N LYS A 400 -19.55 -18.58 33.08
CA LYS A 400 -19.22 -19.85 33.76
C LYS A 400 -19.87 -19.96 35.14
N GLU A 401 -19.96 -18.85 35.87
CA GLU A 401 -20.53 -18.82 37.24
C GLU A 401 -22.07 -18.87 37.24
N ARG A 402 -22.75 -18.18 36.30
CA ARG A 402 -24.22 -18.28 36.14
C ARG A 402 -24.70 -19.64 35.64
N LYS A 403 -23.83 -20.38 34.95
CA LYS A 403 -24.10 -21.75 34.46
C LYS A 403 -23.73 -22.83 35.49
N ALA A 404 -22.98 -22.48 36.53
CA ALA A 404 -22.68 -23.39 37.65
C ALA A 404 -23.88 -23.58 38.60
N THR A 405 -24.79 -22.59 38.66
CA THR A 405 -25.99 -22.62 39.51
C THR A 405 -27.22 -23.24 38.83
N THR A 406 -27.24 -23.33 37.49
CA THR A 406 -28.25 -24.08 36.74
C THR A 406 -27.64 -25.40 36.29
N GLY A 407 -27.72 -26.40 37.15
CA GLY A 407 -27.32 -27.77 36.84
C GLY A 407 -28.12 -28.31 35.67
N MET A 408 -27.51 -28.36 34.48
CA MET A 408 -27.56 -29.43 33.49
C MET A 408 -26.81 -28.97 32.23
N PHE A 409 -26.00 -29.87 31.67
CA PHE A 409 -25.08 -29.67 30.54
C PHE A 409 -23.74 -28.97 30.83
N ARG A 410 -22.81 -29.80 31.32
CA ARG A 410 -21.36 -29.59 31.28
C ARG A 410 -20.97 -29.13 29.86
N ALA A 411 -20.46 -27.90 29.72
CA ALA A 411 -20.07 -27.34 28.43
C ALA A 411 -18.92 -28.18 27.82
N SER A 412 -19.25 -28.85 26.72
CA SER A 412 -18.36 -29.74 25.96
C SER A 412 -17.29 -28.97 25.20
N PHE A 413 -16.26 -28.49 25.90
CA PHE A 413 -15.00 -28.08 25.26
C PHE A 413 -13.74 -28.61 25.97
N ASP A 414 -13.83 -29.03 27.23
CA ASP A 414 -12.69 -29.67 27.91
C ASP A 414 -12.49 -31.14 27.51
N SER A 415 -13.57 -31.88 27.21
CA SER A 415 -13.47 -33.30 26.81
C SER A 415 -12.89 -33.50 25.41
N ILE A 416 -13.26 -32.64 24.45
CA ILE A 416 -12.74 -32.69 23.07
C ILE A 416 -11.26 -32.31 23.05
N SER A 417 -10.83 -31.39 23.91
CA SER A 417 -9.41 -31.02 24.01
C SER A 417 -8.53 -32.18 24.47
N HIS A 418 -9.03 -33.10 25.31
CA HIS A 418 -8.30 -34.27 25.80
C HIS A 418 -8.26 -35.42 24.79
N VAL A 419 -9.38 -35.71 24.13
CA VAL A 419 -9.44 -36.73 23.06
C VAL A 419 -8.55 -36.32 21.89
N TRP A 420 -8.56 -35.03 21.54
CA TRP A 420 -7.67 -34.50 20.49
C TRP A 420 -6.25 -34.25 20.97
N ASN A 421 -5.96 -34.04 22.26
CA ASN A 421 -4.57 -33.98 22.75
C ASN A 421 -3.85 -35.31 22.55
N THR A 422 -4.58 -36.42 22.64
CA THR A 422 -4.09 -37.77 22.41
C THR A 422 -3.89 -38.04 20.91
N VAL A 423 -4.77 -37.51 20.05
CA VAL A 423 -4.68 -37.65 18.58
C VAL A 423 -3.66 -36.68 17.94
N LEU A 424 -3.42 -35.50 18.52
CA LEU A 424 -2.53 -34.45 18.00
C LEU A 424 -1.05 -34.64 18.38
N ARG A 425 -0.66 -35.81 18.91
CA ARG A 425 0.66 -36.00 19.53
C ARG A 425 1.81 -36.36 18.58
N SER A 426 1.60 -36.71 17.30
CA SER A 426 2.75 -37.11 16.46
C SER A 426 2.66 -36.99 14.92
N GLY A 427 1.62 -36.41 14.32
CA GLY A 427 1.56 -36.28 12.85
C GLY A 427 0.94 -34.98 12.33
N LEU A 428 -0.24 -34.63 12.83
CA LEU A 428 -1.02 -33.53 12.27
C LEU A 428 -0.44 -32.14 12.59
N GLN A 429 0.39 -31.98 13.63
CA GLN A 429 1.05 -30.70 13.92
C GLN A 429 1.97 -30.25 12.78
N ARG A 430 2.69 -31.21 12.15
CA ARG A 430 3.45 -30.97 10.91
C ARG A 430 2.52 -30.62 9.76
N VAL A 431 1.38 -31.28 9.62
CA VAL A 431 0.40 -31.00 8.55
C VAL A 431 -0.28 -29.64 8.71
N THR A 432 -0.65 -29.19 9.92
CA THR A 432 -1.20 -27.84 10.14
C THR A 432 -0.15 -26.75 9.99
N LEU A 433 1.09 -26.97 10.46
CA LEU A 433 2.18 -26.02 10.20
C LEU A 433 2.53 -25.98 8.71
N MET A 434 2.60 -27.14 8.04
CA MET A 434 2.74 -27.22 6.58
C MET A 434 1.54 -26.62 5.85
N ALA A 435 0.30 -26.75 6.31
CA ALA A 435 -0.84 -26.14 5.63
C ALA A 435 -0.82 -24.62 5.79
N VAL A 436 -0.57 -24.10 6.99
CA VAL A 436 -0.55 -22.66 7.29
C VAL A 436 0.63 -21.95 6.62
N PHE A 437 1.80 -22.61 6.54
CA PHE A 437 2.99 -22.02 5.92
C PHE A 437 3.17 -22.47 4.46
N ALA A 438 3.05 -23.76 4.17
CA ALA A 438 3.27 -24.29 2.84
C ALA A 438 2.11 -24.05 1.88
N ILE A 439 0.86 -23.80 2.28
CA ILE A 439 -0.17 -23.40 1.28
C ILE A 439 0.09 -21.97 0.78
N PRO A 440 0.32 -20.95 1.63
CA PRO A 440 0.69 -19.63 1.15
C PRO A 440 2.05 -19.61 0.44
N ILE A 441 3.06 -20.33 0.95
CA ILE A 441 4.38 -20.40 0.31
C ILE A 441 4.30 -21.18 -1.01
N ALA A 442 3.62 -22.34 -1.05
CA ALA A 442 3.44 -23.07 -2.30
C ALA A 442 2.60 -22.27 -3.27
N TRP A 443 1.62 -21.46 -2.84
CA TRP A 443 0.89 -20.57 -3.75
C TRP A 443 1.80 -19.47 -4.31
N VAL A 444 2.66 -18.86 -3.49
CA VAL A 444 3.65 -17.87 -3.95
C VAL A 444 4.72 -18.49 -4.87
N VAL A 445 5.11 -19.75 -4.60
CA VAL A 445 6.14 -20.48 -5.37
C VAL A 445 5.55 -21.14 -6.64
N LEU A 446 4.29 -21.58 -6.60
CA LEU A 446 3.55 -22.17 -7.72
C LEU A 446 2.74 -21.13 -8.51
N TYR A 447 2.74 -19.86 -8.10
CA TYR A 447 2.20 -18.81 -8.94
C TYR A 447 3.02 -18.81 -10.25
N PRO A 448 2.40 -19.08 -11.40
CA PRO A 448 3.16 -19.29 -12.63
C PRO A 448 3.98 -18.03 -12.93
N PRO A 449 5.21 -18.16 -13.44
CA PRO A 449 5.91 -17.03 -14.03
C PRO A 449 5.11 -16.60 -15.26
N TYR A 450 4.14 -15.71 -15.07
CA TYR A 450 3.43 -15.03 -16.16
C TYR A 450 4.33 -13.93 -16.71
N ALA A 451 5.39 -14.37 -17.38
CA ALA A 451 6.11 -13.66 -18.41
C ALA A 451 7.14 -14.65 -18.98
N ASN A 452 6.69 -15.55 -19.85
CA ASN A 452 7.54 -15.79 -21.01
C ASN A 452 7.48 -14.46 -21.77
N ASP A 453 8.50 -13.64 -21.55
CA ASP A 453 8.77 -12.44 -22.33
C ASP A 453 8.98 -12.93 -23.76
N ASP A 454 7.89 -13.01 -24.52
CA ASP A 454 7.99 -13.08 -25.97
C ASP A 454 8.82 -11.85 -26.35
N SER A 455 10.06 -12.12 -26.76
CA SER A 455 11.12 -11.17 -27.13
C SER A 455 10.72 -10.11 -28.17
N THR A 456 9.46 -10.05 -28.57
CA THR A 456 8.84 -9.10 -29.48
C THR A 456 8.41 -7.80 -28.79
N HIS A 457 8.28 -7.72 -27.47
CA HIS A 457 7.80 -6.51 -26.76
C HIS A 457 8.71 -6.03 -25.63
N THR A 458 9.96 -5.72 -25.95
CA THR A 458 10.85 -5.15 -24.93
C THR A 458 10.46 -3.70 -24.63
N LYS A 459 9.72 -3.50 -23.53
CA LYS A 459 9.32 -2.16 -23.06
C LYS A 459 10.54 -1.35 -22.63
N VAL A 460 10.52 -0.07 -23.01
CA VAL A 460 11.57 0.89 -22.68
C VAL A 460 11.46 1.27 -21.22
N ARG A 461 12.59 1.18 -20.51
CA ARG A 461 12.74 1.69 -19.16
C ARG A 461 13.45 3.05 -19.18
N PRO A 462 13.08 3.99 -18.28
CA PRO A 462 13.78 5.26 -18.16
C PRO A 462 15.27 5.04 -17.89
N SER A 463 16.10 5.92 -18.44
CA SER A 463 17.52 5.96 -18.12
C SER A 463 17.74 6.16 -16.62
N LEU A 464 18.61 5.35 -16.03
CA LEU A 464 19.01 5.49 -14.63
C LEU A 464 20.04 6.63 -14.53
N GLY A 465 19.89 7.51 -13.55
CA GLY A 465 20.97 8.42 -13.18
C GLY A 465 22.11 7.61 -12.57
N LEU A 466 23.33 7.80 -13.07
CA LEU A 466 24.56 7.30 -12.43
C LEU A 466 24.89 8.09 -11.17
N ASP A 467 24.31 9.28 -11.05
CA ASP A 467 24.44 10.20 -9.93
C ASP A 467 23.06 10.60 -9.38
N THR A 468 23.04 11.15 -8.16
CA THR A 468 21.82 11.58 -7.47
C THR A 468 21.10 12.73 -8.18
N LEU A 469 21.83 13.55 -8.93
CA LEU A 469 21.29 14.68 -9.69
C LEU A 469 20.87 14.28 -11.11
N ARG A 470 21.10 13.02 -11.52
CA ARG A 470 20.86 12.50 -12.87
C ARG A 470 21.55 13.33 -13.98
N GLN A 471 22.68 13.94 -13.66
CA GLN A 471 23.51 14.67 -14.63
C GLN A 471 24.24 13.73 -15.58
N GLU A 472 24.50 12.49 -15.13
CA GLU A 472 24.99 11.40 -15.96
C GLU A 472 23.94 10.30 -16.03
N LEU A 473 23.55 9.93 -17.24
CA LEU A 473 22.47 9.00 -17.52
C LEU A 473 23.06 7.72 -18.10
N ARG A 474 22.71 6.57 -17.53
CA ARG A 474 22.90 5.28 -18.18
C ARG A 474 21.67 4.94 -19.00
N ILE A 475 21.82 4.99 -20.31
CA ILE A 475 20.78 4.66 -21.28
C ILE A 475 20.89 3.17 -21.59
N ASP A 476 20.08 2.37 -20.89
CA ASP A 476 19.90 0.93 -21.11
C ASP A 476 18.39 0.61 -21.06
N GLY A 477 17.70 0.95 -22.15
CA GLY A 477 16.23 0.91 -22.19
C GLY A 477 15.65 -0.48 -21.97
N ASN A 478 16.36 -1.53 -22.42
CA ASN A 478 15.94 -2.93 -22.29
C ASN A 478 16.64 -3.71 -21.17
N ARG A 479 17.66 -3.15 -20.51
CA ARG A 479 18.47 -3.82 -19.48
C ARG A 479 19.16 -5.10 -19.96
N GLN A 480 19.54 -5.14 -21.23
CA GLN A 480 20.25 -6.29 -21.82
C GLN A 480 21.78 -6.10 -21.83
N GLY A 481 22.30 -5.04 -21.21
CA GLY A 481 23.74 -4.80 -21.09
C GLY A 481 24.39 -4.10 -22.29
N LEU A 482 23.60 -3.73 -23.31
CA LEU A 482 24.04 -2.86 -24.41
C LEU A 482 23.66 -1.40 -24.09
N PHE A 483 24.47 -0.74 -23.25
CA PHE A 483 24.16 0.57 -22.69
C PHE A 483 25.10 1.68 -23.16
N THR A 484 24.65 2.91 -23.00
CA THR A 484 25.43 4.13 -23.23
C THR A 484 25.43 4.99 -21.97
N ASP A 485 26.61 5.35 -21.48
CA ASP A 485 26.75 6.32 -20.40
C ASP A 485 26.84 7.73 -21.01
N PHE A 486 25.78 8.51 -20.81
CA PHE A 486 25.57 9.82 -21.41
C PHE A 486 25.64 10.93 -20.35
N SER A 487 26.68 11.74 -20.39
CA SER A 487 26.80 12.91 -19.52
C SER A 487 25.97 14.08 -20.08
N HIS A 488 24.71 14.17 -19.64
CA HIS A 488 23.72 15.13 -20.12
C HIS A 488 24.16 16.57 -19.82
N GLU A 489 24.66 16.83 -18.62
CA GLU A 489 25.12 18.17 -18.24
C GLU A 489 26.31 18.64 -19.10
N LYS A 490 27.28 17.76 -19.37
CA LYS A 490 28.44 18.11 -20.23
C LYS A 490 28.00 18.44 -21.65
N HIS A 491 27.04 17.70 -22.21
CA HIS A 491 26.50 17.99 -23.55
C HIS A 491 25.72 19.30 -23.57
N GLN A 492 24.88 19.54 -22.55
CA GLN A 492 24.16 20.80 -22.42
C GLN A 492 25.12 21.99 -22.36
N GLN A 493 26.20 21.90 -21.57
CA GLN A 493 27.21 22.97 -21.47
C GLN A 493 27.93 23.22 -22.80
N ARG A 494 28.34 22.15 -23.50
CA ARG A 494 29.03 22.25 -24.81
C ARG A 494 28.15 22.86 -25.91
N MET A 495 26.85 22.61 -25.87
CA MET A 495 25.92 22.97 -26.96
C MET A 495 25.25 24.34 -26.82
N GLY A 496 25.58 25.10 -25.77
CA GLY A 496 25.04 26.45 -25.51
C GLY A 496 24.15 26.56 -24.26
N GLY A 497 24.31 25.67 -23.29
CA GLY A 497 23.55 25.70 -22.03
C GLY A 497 22.07 25.37 -22.23
N LYS A 498 21.19 26.01 -21.45
CA LYS A 498 19.73 25.74 -21.49
C LYS A 498 19.10 25.99 -22.87
N ALA A 499 19.66 26.89 -23.68
CA ALA A 499 19.16 27.18 -25.03
C ALA A 499 19.38 26.02 -26.02
N SER A 500 20.16 25.01 -25.65
CA SER A 500 20.49 23.87 -26.51
C SER A 500 19.53 22.69 -26.40
N CYS A 501 18.58 22.70 -25.45
CA CYS A 501 17.71 21.57 -25.17
C CYS A 501 16.91 21.09 -26.39
N TRP A 502 16.44 22.00 -27.24
CA TRP A 502 15.69 21.67 -28.45
C TRP A 502 16.51 20.88 -29.50
N LYS A 503 17.84 20.92 -29.43
CA LYS A 503 18.71 20.13 -30.32
C LYS A 503 18.66 18.63 -30.01
N CYS A 504 18.23 18.27 -28.79
CA CYS A 504 18.13 16.87 -28.34
C CYS A 504 16.68 16.47 -28.01
N HIS A 505 15.81 17.45 -27.69
CA HIS A 505 14.38 17.24 -27.46
C HIS A 505 13.58 17.86 -28.60
N HIS A 506 13.00 17.00 -29.44
CA HIS A 506 12.19 17.42 -30.60
C HIS A 506 10.76 17.83 -30.26
N ILE A 507 10.25 17.46 -29.08
CA ILE A 507 8.93 17.85 -28.61
C ILE A 507 8.95 17.97 -27.09
N SER A 508 8.32 19.03 -26.58
CA SER A 508 8.08 19.23 -25.15
C SER A 508 6.59 19.33 -24.93
N MET A 509 6.08 18.63 -23.91
CA MET A 509 4.70 18.80 -23.49
C MET A 509 4.47 20.22 -22.95
N PRO A 510 3.24 20.77 -23.01
CA PRO A 510 2.93 22.05 -22.40
C PRO A 510 3.39 22.10 -20.95
N GLN A 511 4.06 23.20 -20.57
CA GLN A 511 4.63 23.44 -19.24
C GLN A 511 5.83 22.54 -18.86
N ASP A 512 6.29 21.66 -19.76
CA ASP A 512 7.52 20.88 -19.57
C ASP A 512 8.71 21.59 -20.22
N ALA A 513 9.86 21.58 -19.53
CA ALA A 513 11.10 22.13 -20.08
C ALA A 513 11.84 21.11 -20.98
N SER A 514 11.64 19.82 -20.74
CA SER A 514 12.28 18.74 -21.49
C SER A 514 11.54 17.41 -21.28
N THR A 515 10.79 16.97 -22.28
CA THR A 515 10.09 15.69 -22.20
C THR A 515 11.04 14.53 -22.56
N PRO A 516 11.17 13.49 -21.71
CA PRO A 516 12.02 12.34 -22.02
C PRO A 516 11.48 11.50 -23.18
N CYS A 517 12.35 10.98 -24.06
CA CYS A 517 11.92 10.23 -25.25
C CYS A 517 11.08 8.98 -24.91
N PHE A 518 11.34 8.31 -23.78
CA PHE A 518 10.59 7.10 -23.39
C PHE A 518 9.09 7.35 -23.16
N ARG A 519 8.67 8.61 -22.94
CA ARG A 519 7.25 8.98 -22.83
C ARG A 519 6.47 8.64 -24.10
N CYS A 520 7.04 8.99 -25.25
CA CYS A 520 6.41 8.79 -26.56
C CYS A 520 6.89 7.50 -27.24
N HIS A 521 8.15 7.12 -27.01
CA HIS A 521 8.78 5.93 -27.59
C HIS A 521 8.88 4.83 -26.51
N ARG A 522 7.80 4.08 -26.29
CA ARG A 522 7.64 3.15 -25.15
C ARG A 522 8.12 1.72 -25.44
N ASP A 523 8.35 1.38 -26.70
CA ASP A 523 8.84 0.07 -27.15
C ASP A 523 10.22 0.21 -27.82
N MET A 524 11.11 -0.75 -27.56
CA MET A 524 12.49 -0.74 -28.03
C MET A 524 12.62 -1.04 -29.52
N VAL A 525 11.70 -1.82 -30.09
CA VAL A 525 11.80 -2.34 -31.47
C VAL A 525 10.56 -1.98 -32.29
N ASN A 526 9.38 -1.96 -31.69
CA ASN A 526 8.13 -1.63 -32.38
C ASN A 526 7.78 -0.16 -32.24
N ALA A 527 6.96 0.32 -33.18
CA ALA A 527 6.36 1.63 -33.08
C ALA A 527 5.38 1.70 -31.88
N THR A 528 5.31 2.85 -31.24
CA THR A 528 4.44 3.09 -30.09
C THR A 528 3.24 3.92 -30.52
N LEU A 529 2.02 3.42 -30.33
CA LEU A 529 0.82 4.24 -30.50
C LEU A 529 0.84 5.37 -29.45
N ILE A 530 0.91 6.61 -29.90
CA ILE A 530 0.89 7.83 -29.08
C ILE A 530 -0.46 8.56 -29.14
N PHE A 531 -1.32 8.17 -30.07
CA PHE A 531 -2.66 8.73 -30.18
C PHE A 531 -3.58 8.20 -29.07
N ASP A 532 -4.08 9.11 -28.24
CA ASP A 532 -5.11 8.80 -27.23
C ASP A 532 -6.50 9.00 -27.84
N HIS A 533 -7.12 7.87 -28.19
CA HIS A 533 -8.41 7.86 -28.84
C HIS A 533 -9.54 8.41 -27.94
N PHE A 534 -9.52 8.17 -26.63
CA PHE A 534 -10.62 8.58 -25.74
C PHE A 534 -10.60 10.09 -25.51
N SER A 535 -9.42 10.63 -25.15
CA SER A 535 -9.24 12.07 -25.00
C SER A 535 -9.58 12.82 -26.30
N HIS A 536 -9.27 12.23 -27.46
CA HIS A 536 -9.62 12.82 -28.74
C HIS A 536 -11.13 12.75 -29.04
N MET A 537 -11.82 11.66 -28.68
CA MET A 537 -13.28 11.56 -28.81
C MET A 537 -14.01 12.65 -28.01
N ASP A 538 -13.56 12.90 -26.79
CA ASP A 538 -14.15 13.92 -25.91
C ASP A 538 -13.95 15.32 -26.50
N ALA A 539 -12.75 15.62 -26.99
CA ALA A 539 -12.44 16.89 -27.64
C ALA A 539 -13.27 17.13 -28.90
N VAL A 540 -13.42 16.12 -29.75
CA VAL A 540 -14.24 16.21 -30.98
C VAL A 540 -15.71 16.38 -30.63
N ALA A 541 -16.22 15.67 -29.62
CA ALA A 541 -17.61 15.81 -29.20
C ALA A 541 -17.93 17.20 -28.65
N ALA A 542 -16.99 17.80 -27.92
CA ALA A 542 -17.10 19.17 -27.42
C ALA A 542 -17.05 20.21 -28.55
N ASP A 543 -16.09 20.09 -29.47
CA ASP A 543 -15.92 20.99 -30.61
C ASP A 543 -17.14 20.96 -31.56
N GLN A 544 -17.63 19.76 -31.87
CA GLN A 544 -18.78 19.55 -32.76
C GLN A 544 -20.13 19.70 -32.05
N GLN A 545 -20.13 20.00 -30.75
CA GLN A 545 -21.33 20.18 -29.91
C GLN A 545 -22.33 19.03 -30.06
N LEU A 546 -21.83 17.79 -30.02
CA LEU A 546 -22.66 16.62 -30.26
C LEU A 546 -23.72 16.44 -29.15
N PRO A 547 -24.96 16.08 -29.49
CA PRO A 547 -26.03 15.90 -28.51
C PRO A 547 -25.97 14.52 -27.85
N GLY A 548 -26.41 14.43 -26.59
CA GLY A 548 -26.59 13.17 -25.86
C GLY A 548 -26.13 13.23 -24.40
N ILE A 549 -26.42 12.17 -23.63
CA ILE A 549 -25.90 11.99 -22.27
C ILE A 549 -24.40 11.64 -22.29
N HIS A 550 -23.96 10.97 -23.36
CA HIS A 550 -22.58 10.59 -23.65
C HIS A 550 -22.20 10.99 -25.09
N PRO A 551 -22.05 12.31 -25.35
CA PRO A 551 -21.82 12.84 -26.70
C PRO A 551 -20.54 12.31 -27.37
N GLU A 552 -19.54 11.90 -26.58
CA GLU A 552 -18.30 11.26 -27.02
C GLU A 552 -18.55 9.99 -27.85
N ASN A 553 -19.58 9.20 -27.55
CA ASN A 553 -19.89 7.98 -28.28
C ASN A 553 -20.40 8.25 -29.71
N HIS A 554 -20.91 9.45 -29.96
CA HIS A 554 -21.38 9.87 -31.28
C HIS A 554 -20.24 10.42 -32.16
N SER A 555 -19.07 10.70 -31.58
CA SER A 555 -17.91 11.22 -32.33
C SER A 555 -17.32 10.22 -33.34
N CYS A 556 -17.56 8.91 -33.16
CA CYS A 556 -16.95 7.88 -34.01
C CYS A 556 -17.24 8.05 -35.52
N VAL A 557 -18.44 8.52 -35.89
CA VAL A 557 -18.83 8.71 -37.30
C VAL A 557 -18.18 9.94 -37.93
N VAL A 558 -17.67 10.85 -37.09
CA VAL A 558 -16.92 12.02 -37.55
C VAL A 558 -15.54 11.58 -38.05
N CYS A 559 -14.93 10.60 -37.38
CA CYS A 559 -13.56 10.16 -37.65
C CYS A 559 -13.47 8.90 -38.51
N HIS A 560 -14.52 8.05 -38.51
CA HIS A 560 -14.56 6.80 -39.27
C HIS A 560 -15.78 6.73 -40.19
N PRO A 561 -15.65 6.12 -41.38
CA PRO A 561 -16.79 5.83 -42.24
C PRO A 561 -17.76 4.85 -41.56
N ALA A 562 -19.06 5.14 -41.62
CA ALA A 562 -20.10 4.44 -40.87
C ALA A 562 -20.23 2.92 -41.17
N ASN A 563 -19.81 2.49 -42.37
CA ASN A 563 -19.99 1.12 -42.87
C ASN A 563 -18.69 0.29 -42.92
N GLN A 564 -17.65 0.68 -42.19
CA GLN A 564 -16.38 -0.05 -42.18
C GLN A 564 -15.89 -0.31 -40.75
N ALA A 565 -14.96 -1.26 -40.61
CA ALA A 565 -14.26 -1.48 -39.37
C ALA A 565 -13.51 -0.21 -38.98
N LYS A 566 -13.75 0.26 -37.74
CA LYS A 566 -13.11 1.43 -37.14
C LYS A 566 -11.65 1.08 -36.79
N THR A 567 -10.79 1.19 -37.79
CA THR A 567 -9.35 0.94 -37.67
C THR A 567 -8.57 2.22 -37.95
N PRO A 568 -7.31 2.35 -37.47
CA PRO A 568 -6.46 3.51 -37.77
C PRO A 568 -6.25 3.74 -39.28
N PHE A 569 -6.28 2.66 -40.08
CA PHE A 569 -6.12 2.71 -41.53
C PHE A 569 -7.34 3.27 -42.26
N ASN A 570 -8.53 3.11 -41.67
CA ASN A 570 -9.79 3.59 -42.23
C ASN A 570 -10.26 4.90 -41.56
N ALA A 571 -9.43 5.51 -40.71
CA ALA A 571 -9.73 6.80 -40.08
C ALA A 571 -9.45 7.96 -41.05
N LYS A 572 -10.11 9.11 -40.82
CA LYS A 572 -9.75 10.37 -41.49
C LYS A 572 -8.31 10.76 -41.15
N SER A 573 -7.64 11.41 -42.10
CA SER A 573 -6.30 11.97 -41.89
C SER A 573 -6.33 13.10 -40.84
N CYS A 574 -5.34 13.15 -39.95
CA CYS A 574 -5.18 14.22 -38.98
C CYS A 574 -5.19 15.62 -39.64
N LEU A 575 -4.61 15.73 -40.85
CA LEU A 575 -4.54 16.99 -41.60
C LEU A 575 -5.90 17.48 -42.09
N GLN A 576 -6.90 16.61 -42.22
CA GLN A 576 -8.24 17.04 -42.63
C GLN A 576 -8.94 17.89 -41.55
N CYS A 577 -8.54 17.74 -40.28
CA CYS A 577 -9.11 18.49 -39.16
C CYS A 577 -8.12 19.48 -38.53
N HIS A 578 -6.81 19.28 -38.69
CA HIS A 578 -5.76 20.06 -38.00
C HIS A 578 -4.77 20.77 -38.95
N GLU A 579 -5.16 21.07 -40.19
CA GLU A 579 -4.32 21.76 -41.18
C GLU A 579 -3.71 23.07 -40.64
N ARG A 580 -4.47 23.82 -39.84
CA ARG A 580 -4.08 25.12 -39.29
C ARG A 580 -3.36 25.04 -37.94
N ASP A 581 -3.53 23.93 -37.22
CA ASP A 581 -3.07 23.79 -35.84
C ASP A 581 -1.66 23.18 -35.76
N MET A 582 -1.25 22.46 -36.80
CA MET A 582 -0.06 21.61 -36.75
C MET A 582 1.20 22.25 -37.34
N GLY A 583 1.10 23.31 -38.16
CA GLY A 583 2.24 24.12 -38.63
C GLY A 583 3.26 23.37 -39.52
N TRP A 584 2.80 22.62 -40.53
CA TRP A 584 3.62 21.64 -41.27
C TRP A 584 4.28 22.10 -42.57
N THR A 585 5.33 21.40 -42.98
CA THR A 585 5.99 21.53 -44.29
C THR A 585 5.53 20.46 -45.29
N ALA A 586 5.61 20.76 -46.60
CA ALA A 586 5.09 19.89 -47.67
C ALA A 586 5.77 18.50 -47.76
N SER A 587 6.91 18.27 -47.10
CA SER A 587 7.58 16.97 -47.02
C SER A 587 6.87 15.94 -46.14
N ASP A 588 5.98 16.39 -45.26
CA ASP A 588 5.36 15.56 -44.22
C ASP A 588 4.01 14.96 -44.66
N GLN A 589 3.57 15.26 -45.88
CA GLN A 589 2.23 14.93 -46.41
C GLN A 589 2.00 13.44 -46.72
N ALA A 590 3.04 12.60 -46.67
CA ALA A 590 2.98 11.24 -47.24
C ALA A 590 2.47 10.14 -46.29
N SER A 591 2.36 10.33 -44.97
CA SER A 591 2.05 9.22 -44.06
C SER A 591 1.10 9.58 -42.90
N THR A 592 -0.20 9.48 -43.16
CA THR A 592 -1.26 9.77 -42.17
C THR A 592 -1.36 8.73 -41.05
N CYS A 593 -1.03 7.46 -41.31
CA CYS A 593 -0.98 6.41 -40.29
C CYS A 593 0.26 6.47 -39.40
N GLU A 594 1.36 7.09 -39.83
CA GLU A 594 2.58 7.16 -39.02
C GLU A 594 2.47 8.18 -37.88
N LEU A 595 1.54 9.13 -37.95
CA LEU A 595 1.42 10.21 -36.96
C LEU A 595 0.84 9.77 -35.62
N ALA A 596 0.01 8.73 -35.66
CA ALA A 596 -0.47 8.11 -34.45
C ALA A 596 0.62 7.27 -33.77
N TYR A 597 1.74 7.01 -34.45
CA TYR A 597 2.79 6.10 -34.00
C TYR A 597 4.14 6.80 -33.91
N ALA A 598 4.67 6.91 -32.70
CA ALA A 598 6.08 7.22 -32.55
C ALA A 598 6.92 6.02 -33.03
N CYS A 599 8.04 6.28 -33.71
CA CYS A 599 8.99 5.22 -34.05
C CYS A 599 9.51 4.51 -32.78
N ASN A 600 10.20 3.38 -32.93
CA ASN A 600 10.73 2.69 -31.75
C ASN A 600 11.85 3.52 -31.06
N TYR A 601 12.05 3.27 -29.78
CA TYR A 601 13.00 4.04 -28.96
C TYR A 601 14.44 3.95 -29.44
N ARG A 602 14.86 2.78 -29.95
CA ARG A 602 16.20 2.60 -30.51
C ARG A 602 16.42 3.52 -31.71
N GLN A 603 15.45 3.58 -32.60
CA GLN A 603 15.48 4.43 -33.80
C GLN A 603 15.46 5.92 -33.41
N ALA A 604 14.60 6.33 -32.48
CA ALA A 604 14.53 7.71 -32.01
C ALA A 604 15.86 8.22 -31.44
N MET A 605 16.52 7.40 -30.61
CA MET A 605 17.82 7.73 -30.04
C MET A 605 18.92 7.80 -31.11
N HIS A 606 18.97 6.83 -32.02
CA HIS A 606 19.97 6.79 -33.09
C HIS A 606 19.81 7.94 -34.09
N HIS A 607 18.57 8.34 -34.43
CA HIS A 607 18.31 9.49 -35.31
C HIS A 607 18.79 10.81 -34.69
N THR A 608 18.88 10.90 -33.36
CA THR A 608 19.36 12.10 -32.67
C THR A 608 20.89 12.08 -32.55
N CYS A 609 21.46 10.96 -32.08
CA CYS A 609 22.88 10.89 -31.74
C CYS A 609 23.80 10.65 -32.95
N ILE A 610 23.48 9.69 -33.83
CA ILE A 610 24.37 9.27 -34.92
C ILE A 610 24.64 10.43 -35.90
N PRO A 611 23.62 11.12 -36.46
CA PRO A 611 23.89 12.21 -37.41
C PRO A 611 24.59 13.42 -36.75
N CYS A 612 24.39 13.63 -35.45
CA CYS A 612 25.12 14.66 -34.72
C CYS A 612 26.60 14.30 -34.58
N HIS A 613 26.90 13.09 -34.13
CA HIS A 613 28.27 12.64 -33.92
C HIS A 613 29.04 12.45 -35.24
N GLN A 614 28.36 12.08 -36.33
CA GLN A 614 28.96 12.04 -37.67
C GLN A 614 29.38 13.44 -38.12
N ARG A 615 28.51 14.46 -37.96
CA ARG A 615 28.87 15.85 -38.29
C ARG A 615 30.04 16.36 -37.46
N GLU A 616 30.09 16.02 -36.18
CA GLU A 616 31.23 16.37 -35.32
C GLU A 616 32.49 15.59 -35.69
N ALA A 617 32.37 14.31 -36.06
CA ALA A 617 33.48 13.49 -36.55
C ALA A 617 34.15 14.14 -37.77
N ASP A 618 33.33 14.61 -38.71
CA ASP A 618 33.79 15.31 -39.91
C ASP A 618 34.40 16.68 -39.58
N SER A 619 33.82 17.43 -38.62
CA SER A 619 34.29 18.76 -38.25
C SER A 619 35.66 18.75 -37.56
N VAL A 620 35.93 17.73 -36.73
CA VAL A 620 37.20 17.58 -36.00
C VAL A 620 38.19 16.62 -36.64
N GLY A 621 37.84 16.02 -37.79
CA GLY A 621 38.69 15.07 -38.51
C GLY A 621 38.94 13.76 -37.75
N ARG A 622 37.94 13.26 -37.01
CA ARG A 622 38.02 12.05 -36.19
C ARG A 622 36.87 11.08 -36.52
N PRO A 623 37.03 10.21 -37.53
CA PRO A 623 35.95 9.33 -38.00
C PRO A 623 35.44 8.38 -36.91
N GLU A 624 36.28 8.02 -35.93
CA GLU A 624 35.93 7.15 -34.81
C GLU A 624 34.79 7.70 -33.92
N LEU A 625 34.55 9.02 -33.94
CA LEU A 625 33.48 9.64 -33.14
C LEU A 625 32.06 9.22 -33.57
N GLY A 626 31.89 8.83 -34.84
CA GLY A 626 30.63 8.34 -35.38
C GLY A 626 30.37 6.85 -35.18
N GLU A 627 31.33 6.10 -34.62
CA GLU A 627 31.20 4.65 -34.45
C GLU A 627 30.29 4.25 -33.28
N CYS A 628 29.62 3.10 -33.41
CA CYS A 628 28.76 2.56 -32.35
C CYS A 628 29.52 2.27 -31.04
N SER A 629 30.78 1.86 -31.14
CA SER A 629 31.69 1.58 -30.01
C SER A 629 31.99 2.84 -29.18
N THR A 630 31.91 4.03 -29.79
CA THR A 630 32.13 5.30 -29.12
C THR A 630 31.02 5.58 -28.13
N CYS A 631 29.76 5.32 -28.50
CA CYS A 631 28.60 5.51 -27.64
C CYS A 631 28.32 4.29 -26.73
N HIS A 632 28.58 3.06 -27.21
CA HIS A 632 28.34 1.83 -26.45
C HIS A 632 29.64 1.26 -25.90
N GLN A 633 29.98 1.61 -24.66
CA GLN A 633 31.20 1.14 -24.00
C GLN A 633 31.27 -0.39 -23.92
N SER A 634 30.12 -1.08 -23.80
CA SER A 634 30.05 -2.54 -23.80
C SER A 634 30.43 -3.19 -25.13
N LEU A 635 30.43 -2.44 -26.25
CA LEU A 635 30.94 -2.90 -27.54
C LEU A 635 32.46 -2.78 -27.67
N ARG A 636 33.13 -1.96 -26.86
CA ARG A 636 34.59 -1.77 -26.93
C ARG A 636 35.37 -3.03 -26.53
N ALA A 637 34.83 -3.84 -25.63
CA ALA A 637 35.50 -5.03 -25.10
C ALA A 637 35.55 -6.22 -26.08
N ARG A 638 34.85 -6.18 -27.23
CA ARG A 638 34.76 -7.34 -28.14
C ARG A 638 35.77 -7.30 -29.31
N ASN A 639 36.40 -6.15 -29.58
CA ASN A 639 37.27 -5.95 -30.76
C ASN A 639 38.69 -5.41 -30.43
N GLN A 640 39.10 -5.32 -29.17
CA GLN A 640 40.44 -4.82 -28.80
C GLN A 640 41.03 -5.60 -27.62
N GLU A 641 41.59 -6.78 -27.87
CA GLU A 641 42.81 -7.15 -27.17
C GLU A 641 43.96 -6.39 -27.86
N THR A 642 44.22 -5.18 -27.39
CA THR A 642 45.53 -4.52 -27.57
C THR A 642 46.11 -4.22 -26.20
N PRO A 643 47.43 -4.38 -26.04
CA PRO A 643 48.03 -4.58 -24.73
C PRO A 643 47.99 -3.30 -23.91
N VAL A 644 47.81 -3.50 -22.61
CA VAL A 644 48.09 -2.55 -21.53
C VAL A 644 49.43 -1.86 -21.82
N LEU A 645 49.38 -0.60 -22.24
CA LEU A 645 50.52 0.31 -22.10
C LEU A 645 50.24 1.22 -20.91
N ALA A 646 51.04 0.97 -19.88
CA ALA A 646 51.21 1.81 -18.72
C ALA A 646 51.61 3.22 -19.15
N GLU A 647 50.81 4.21 -18.80
CA GLU A 647 51.28 5.55 -18.48
C GLU A 647 50.38 6.17 -17.41
N SER A 648 50.56 5.67 -16.19
CA SER A 648 50.23 6.43 -14.99
C SER A 648 51.35 7.45 -14.74
N LYS A 649 50.96 8.69 -14.42
CA LYS A 649 51.79 9.82 -13.93
C LYS A 649 52.39 10.72 -15.03
N LEU A 650 51.56 11.61 -15.58
CA LEU A 650 51.89 13.04 -15.70
C LEU A 650 50.60 13.78 -16.09
N ASP A 651 50.00 14.51 -15.14
CA ASP A 651 49.19 15.73 -15.37
C ASP A 651 48.42 16.21 -14.11
N ASN A 652 48.95 15.90 -12.93
CA ASN A 652 48.52 16.52 -11.68
C ASN A 652 49.27 17.83 -11.34
N HIS A 653 49.91 18.50 -12.32
CA HIS A 653 50.71 19.70 -12.06
C HIS A 653 50.25 21.01 -12.73
N LEU A 654 49.11 21.04 -13.44
CA LEU A 654 48.63 22.26 -14.12
C LEU A 654 47.28 22.82 -13.65
N TYR A 655 46.71 22.34 -12.55
CA TYR A 655 45.44 22.87 -12.03
C TYR A 655 45.54 23.79 -10.79
N ASN A 656 46.76 24.07 -10.28
CA ASN A 656 46.94 24.87 -9.05
C ASN A 656 47.56 26.27 -9.24
N ASN A 657 47.61 26.83 -10.46
CA ASN A 657 48.24 28.15 -10.69
C ASN A 657 47.41 29.18 -11.48
N LYS A 658 46.07 29.07 -11.50
CA LYS A 658 45.17 30.09 -12.07
C LYS A 658 44.08 30.59 -11.11
N ARG A 659 44.42 30.74 -9.82
CA ARG A 659 43.60 31.45 -8.81
C ARG A 659 44.32 32.62 -8.12
N ARG A 660 45.31 33.24 -8.79
CA ARG A 660 45.86 34.54 -8.40
C ARG A 660 46.20 35.35 -9.64
N ARG A 661 45.28 36.23 -10.05
CA ARG A 661 45.48 37.51 -10.76
C ARG A 661 44.19 37.83 -11.51
N TYR A 662 43.33 38.63 -10.88
CA TYR A 662 42.48 39.66 -11.50
C TYR A 662 41.65 40.33 -10.39
N ILE A 663 42.30 41.15 -9.56
CA ILE A 663 41.70 42.32 -8.93
C ILE A 663 42.77 43.41 -8.95
N GLY A 664 42.46 44.54 -9.56
CA GLY A 664 43.12 45.83 -9.31
C GLY A 664 44.09 46.32 -10.37
N ALA A 665 43.57 46.91 -11.46
CA ALA A 665 44.26 47.96 -12.19
C ALA A 665 43.48 49.28 -12.00
N ARG A 666 44.16 50.30 -11.45
CA ARG A 666 44.09 51.77 -11.69
C ARG A 666 44.69 52.52 -10.49
N PRO A 667 45.18 53.77 -10.63
CA PRO A 667 45.81 54.43 -11.78
C PRO A 667 47.14 55.13 -11.41
N ARG A 668 48.00 55.39 -12.40
CA ARG A 668 48.78 56.62 -12.58
C ARG A 668 49.52 56.58 -13.91
#